data_AF-A0A952WPA9-F1
#
_entry.id   AF-A0A952WPA9-F1
#
_cell.length_a   1.000
_cell.length_b   1.000
_cell.length_c   1.000
_cell.angle_alpha   90.00
_cell.angle_beta   90.00
_cell.angle_gamma   90.00
#
_symmetry.space_group_name_H-M   'P 1'
#
loop_
_entity.id
_entity.type
_entity.pdbx_description
1 polymer ?
#
loop_
_entity_poly.entity_id
_entity_poly.type
_entity_poly.pdbx_seq_one_letter_code
_entity_poly.pdbx_strand_id
1 'polypeptide(L)'
;MNALVSSMARGANGSAHARSAIARPPDRIDGIRRFGLWASCVVAASLSMAGGGCAYQRDEPGVRLVQRGEFGAARQRVRETATSDPENRAYILDQMKLVSLGLAEGIPDAAEMVADRLNDRLRTQGLNDDTRFASVMLWDGATRIYKGDPFEQALAYYHIALIDALRGDWGNARAASQQSLFLLRDFSGALRSAGGTRDSDDAAALVRAAALAEREGKDGDALGVDYIAVASDFEAGYLLRAIAARRLNEIDDMDEALRILRQVSPRLSPLASLISEGRYNTVFAVDHGVAPEKYGSGPDKAVAARGAITPSDDAPLVLSIGGESSQWPVATDVNRIAASTRWANLEDVRRAKSAIGSLLVTGGIITAATADDNDTQVMVGLIVAGVGALLKASSAADIQHNELFPQRTYLALADLNAPVNRVELAIGGRSPSRLVLPDVPAGPRGGLALHYIRMPLRPGPWAVADVPRYTNDVSIRRGDSALGDVLPYILGGRDVQSPSLAALRNYQASGYLAGFSVDDLIDLYREENIRIAGLDGTWEDVGLHVLEGGSWLYTPAPASTAYKRLFYSDHPPYRPRSKRVESLRQQIQSQHPRAWIRDGTSPDPGTPGRAERRIGGHSVRIGDSRRFNPIEAPAWTGDVRCSFSCRTFPGVCHDDGFDS
;
A
#
# COMPACT_ATOMS: atom_id res chain seq x y z
N MET A 1 37.48 12.47 3.48
CA MET A 1 38.62 12.47 2.53
C MET A 1 39.45 13.74 2.73
N ASN A 2 40.02 13.91 3.93
CA ASN A 2 40.66 15.15 4.40
C ASN A 2 42.17 14.97 4.71
N ALA A 3 42.93 14.36 3.80
CA ALA A 3 44.36 14.09 4.03
C ALA A 3 45.24 14.17 2.77
N LEU A 4 44.98 15.11 1.84
CA LEU A 4 45.77 15.19 0.61
C LEU A 4 45.89 16.61 0.02
N VAL A 5 46.06 17.65 0.87
CA VAL A 5 46.29 19.03 0.40
C VAL A 5 47.50 19.74 1.05
N SER A 6 48.33 19.07 1.87
CA SER A 6 49.45 19.76 2.55
C SER A 6 50.80 19.12 2.30
N SER A 7 51.40 19.37 1.12
CA SER A 7 52.83 19.17 0.90
C SER A 7 53.27 19.82 -0.43
N MET A 8 53.48 21.14 -0.45
CA MET A 8 54.45 21.80 -1.35
C MET A 8 54.65 23.26 -0.94
N ALA A 9 55.49 23.48 0.08
CA ALA A 9 56.15 24.77 0.34
C ALA A 9 57.42 24.55 1.20
N ARG A 10 58.51 25.25 0.82
CA ARG A 10 59.93 25.20 1.28
C ARG A 10 60.79 24.26 0.41
N GLY A 11 61.69 24.71 -0.48
CA GLY A 11 62.88 25.59 -0.31
C GLY A 11 64.12 24.67 -0.23
N ALA A 12 65.28 24.83 -0.87
CA ALA A 12 65.99 25.95 -1.48
C ALA A 12 67.16 25.46 -2.40
N ASN A 13 67.73 26.41 -3.15
CA ASN A 13 68.99 26.51 -3.90
C ASN A 13 70.10 25.42 -3.82
N GLY A 14 70.76 25.16 -4.95
CA GLY A 14 72.13 24.60 -5.01
C GLY A 14 72.61 24.11 -6.39
N SER A 15 73.37 24.97 -7.08
CA SER A 15 74.22 24.86 -8.28
C SER A 15 74.73 23.51 -8.88
N ALA A 16 74.73 23.52 -10.24
CA ALA A 16 75.81 23.18 -11.20
C ALA A 16 76.06 21.75 -11.75
N HIS A 17 76.33 21.76 -13.06
CA HIS A 17 76.96 20.78 -13.99
C HIS A 17 76.15 19.65 -14.65
N ALA A 18 75.79 19.92 -15.92
CA ALA A 18 76.10 19.17 -17.14
C ALA A 18 75.81 17.65 -17.20
N ARG A 19 74.89 17.24 -18.08
CA ARG A 19 75.19 16.62 -19.39
C ARG A 19 73.90 16.34 -20.15
N SER A 20 73.98 16.58 -21.46
CA SER A 20 72.96 16.35 -22.48
C SER A 20 72.54 14.87 -22.57
N ALA A 21 71.24 14.61 -22.47
CA ALA A 21 70.61 13.45 -23.09
C ALA A 21 69.36 13.94 -23.80
N ILE A 22 69.42 13.99 -25.13
CA ILE A 22 68.28 14.27 -26.00
C ILE A 22 67.33 13.07 -25.86
N ALA A 23 66.30 13.21 -25.03
CA ALA A 23 65.19 12.26 -24.99
C ALA A 23 64.30 12.53 -26.22
N ARG A 24 64.12 11.51 -27.07
CA ARG A 24 63.15 11.56 -28.16
C ARG A 24 61.75 11.80 -27.59
N PRO A 25 60.90 12.62 -28.23
CA PRO A 25 59.52 12.77 -27.79
C PRO A 25 58.83 11.40 -27.84
N PRO A 26 58.02 11.05 -26.82
CA PRO A 26 57.28 9.79 -26.84
C PRO A 26 56.38 9.76 -28.09
N ASP A 27 56.43 8.66 -28.83
CA ASP A 27 55.61 8.48 -30.02
C ASP A 27 54.13 8.67 -29.65
N ARG A 28 53.49 9.66 -30.29
CA ARG A 28 52.12 10.13 -30.05
C ARG A 28 51.08 9.00 -30.14
N ILE A 29 51.42 7.93 -30.85
CA ILE A 29 50.60 6.73 -31.09
C ILE A 29 50.48 5.84 -29.84
N ASP A 30 51.51 5.80 -28.97
CA ASP A 30 51.48 5.00 -27.74
C ASP A 30 50.65 5.66 -26.62
N GLY A 31 50.56 6.99 -26.63
CA GLY A 31 49.68 7.74 -25.73
C GLY A 31 48.20 7.47 -26.00
N ILE A 32 47.80 7.44 -27.28
CA ILE A 32 46.41 7.20 -27.72
C ILE A 32 45.99 5.75 -27.43
N ARG A 33 46.86 4.76 -27.68
CA ARG A 33 46.57 3.35 -27.36
C ARG A 33 46.44 3.11 -25.85
N ARG A 34 47.28 3.74 -25.03
CA ARG A 34 47.20 3.62 -23.56
C ARG A 34 45.97 4.33 -23.01
N PHE A 35 45.56 5.46 -23.59
CA PHE A 35 44.35 6.17 -23.16
C PHE A 35 43.07 5.47 -23.60
N GLY A 36 43.03 4.88 -24.81
CA GLY A 36 41.91 4.06 -25.28
C GLY A 36 41.72 2.78 -24.44
N LEU A 37 42.82 2.16 -24.01
CA LEU A 37 42.78 1.02 -23.06
C LEU A 37 42.26 1.48 -21.69
N TRP A 38 42.70 2.63 -21.20
CA TRP A 38 42.27 3.18 -19.91
C TRP A 38 40.78 3.58 -19.91
N ALA A 39 40.32 4.25 -20.98
CA ALA A 39 38.91 4.60 -21.17
C ALA A 39 38.02 3.35 -21.29
N SER A 40 38.48 2.31 -22.00
CA SER A 40 37.76 1.03 -22.09
C SER A 40 37.68 0.32 -20.73
N CYS A 41 38.74 0.38 -19.92
CA CYS A 41 38.74 -0.17 -18.56
C CYS A 41 37.84 0.64 -17.60
N VAL A 42 37.77 1.97 -17.72
CA VAL A 42 36.88 2.81 -16.91
C VAL A 42 35.41 2.56 -17.29
N VAL A 43 35.09 2.43 -18.57
CA VAL A 43 33.74 2.07 -19.03
C VAL A 43 33.34 0.67 -18.56
N ALA A 44 34.24 -0.31 -18.68
CA ALA A 44 34.00 -1.68 -18.21
C ALA A 44 33.88 -1.78 -16.67
N ALA A 45 34.69 -1.03 -15.92
CA ALA A 45 34.59 -0.96 -14.46
C ALA A 45 33.30 -0.26 -13.99
N SER A 46 32.85 0.77 -14.70
CA SER A 46 31.58 1.47 -14.43
C SER A 46 30.36 0.57 -14.72
N LEU A 47 30.42 -0.24 -15.80
CA LEU A 47 29.40 -1.24 -16.13
C LEU A 47 29.34 -2.39 -15.11
N SER A 48 30.48 -2.74 -14.49
CA SER A 48 30.56 -3.83 -13.51
C SER A 48 30.02 -3.44 -12.12
N MET A 49 30.11 -2.16 -11.74
CA MET A 49 29.57 -1.68 -10.45
C MET A 49 28.07 -1.35 -10.48
N ALA A 50 27.45 -1.28 -11.67
CA ALA A 50 26.01 -1.03 -11.81
C ALA A 50 25.13 -2.27 -11.49
N GLY A 51 25.73 -3.46 -11.32
CA GLY A 51 24.99 -4.71 -11.09
C GLY A 51 24.76 -5.13 -9.63
N GLY A 52 25.19 -4.33 -8.66
CA GLY A 52 25.20 -4.71 -7.23
C GLY A 52 24.02 -4.24 -6.38
N GLY A 53 23.08 -3.46 -6.93
CA GLY A 53 21.89 -3.05 -6.19
C GLY A 53 20.91 -4.21 -6.08
N CYS A 54 20.55 -4.63 -4.86
CA CYS A 54 19.45 -5.55 -4.64
C CYS A 54 18.22 -5.04 -5.40
N ALA A 55 17.86 -5.71 -6.50
CA ALA A 55 16.68 -5.36 -7.27
C ALA A 55 15.46 -5.42 -6.34
N TYR A 56 14.68 -4.34 -6.29
CA TYR A 56 13.44 -4.32 -5.52
C TYR A 56 12.58 -5.53 -5.88
N GLN A 57 12.12 -6.25 -4.85
CA GLN A 57 11.20 -7.36 -5.00
C GLN A 57 9.88 -7.00 -4.31
N ARG A 58 8.79 -7.09 -5.06
CA ARG A 58 7.43 -6.89 -4.56
C ARG A 58 7.11 -7.89 -3.45
N ASP A 59 6.50 -7.45 -2.34
CA ASP A 59 6.16 -8.33 -1.22
C ASP A 59 4.89 -9.17 -1.48
N GLU A 60 5.01 -10.16 -2.37
CA GLU A 60 3.91 -11.09 -2.69
C GLU A 60 3.28 -11.78 -1.46
N PRO A 61 4.05 -12.21 -0.44
CA PRO A 61 3.46 -12.70 0.80
C PRO A 61 2.59 -11.67 1.52
N GLY A 62 3.05 -10.42 1.67
CA GLY A 62 2.26 -9.34 2.29
C GLY A 62 0.97 -9.05 1.53
N VAL A 63 1.04 -9.03 0.20
CA VAL A 63 -0.13 -8.87 -0.67
C VAL A 63 -1.15 -9.97 -0.43
N ARG A 64 -0.73 -11.24 -0.32
CA ARG A 64 -1.65 -12.36 -0.04
C ARG A 64 -2.33 -12.23 1.33
N LEU A 65 -1.62 -11.73 2.34
CA LEU A 65 -2.18 -11.46 3.67
C LEU A 65 -3.27 -10.38 3.58
N VAL A 66 -2.98 -9.26 2.90
CA VAL A 66 -3.95 -8.18 2.63
C VAL A 66 -5.17 -8.70 1.87
N GLN A 67 -4.98 -9.53 0.85
CA GLN A 67 -6.09 -10.12 0.08
C GLN A 67 -7.05 -10.96 0.95
N ARG A 68 -6.55 -11.61 2.00
CA ARG A 68 -7.33 -12.41 2.96
C ARG A 68 -7.88 -11.61 4.13
N GLY A 69 -7.55 -10.32 4.25
CA GLY A 69 -7.92 -9.48 5.39
C GLY A 69 -7.04 -9.70 6.63
N GLU A 70 -5.90 -10.37 6.50
CA GLU A 70 -4.92 -10.64 7.57
C GLU A 70 -4.00 -9.42 7.78
N PHE A 71 -4.60 -8.25 8.05
CA PHE A 71 -3.87 -6.97 8.10
C PHE A 71 -2.84 -6.89 9.23
N GLY A 72 -3.11 -7.49 10.39
CA GLY A 72 -2.15 -7.56 11.50
C GLY A 72 -0.88 -8.33 11.14
N ALA A 73 -1.03 -9.50 10.50
CA ALA A 73 0.10 -10.26 10.00
C ALA A 73 0.87 -9.51 8.91
N ALA A 74 0.16 -8.84 7.99
CA ALA A 74 0.79 -8.01 6.96
C ALA A 74 1.58 -6.85 7.58
N ARG A 75 1.03 -6.19 8.61
CA ARG A 75 1.69 -5.06 9.29
C ARG A 75 2.93 -5.51 10.05
N GLN A 76 2.84 -6.62 10.78
CA GLN A 76 3.97 -7.22 11.48
C GLN A 76 5.12 -7.52 10.50
N ARG A 77 4.79 -8.10 9.34
CA ARG A 77 5.77 -8.39 8.28
C ARG A 77 6.44 -7.12 7.73
N VAL A 78 5.66 -6.07 7.47
CA VAL A 78 6.23 -4.78 7.04
C VAL A 78 7.14 -4.23 8.14
N ARG A 79 6.71 -4.24 9.41
CA ARG A 79 7.50 -3.75 10.54
C ARG A 79 8.84 -4.47 10.69
N GLU A 80 8.89 -5.79 10.47
CA GLU A 80 10.12 -6.59 10.56
C GLU A 80 11.15 -6.27 9.47
N THR A 81 10.69 -5.72 8.34
CA THR A 81 11.53 -5.43 7.17
C THR A 81 11.70 -3.93 6.90
N ALA A 82 10.89 -3.09 7.55
CA ALA A 82 10.90 -1.66 7.40
C ALA A 82 12.23 -1.06 7.85
N THR A 83 12.75 -0.14 7.04
CA THR A 83 13.95 0.61 7.42
C THR A 83 13.60 1.69 8.43
N SER A 84 14.47 1.89 9.43
CA SER A 84 14.40 3.02 10.37
C SER A 84 15.21 4.23 9.90
N ASP A 85 15.98 4.09 8.83
CA ASP A 85 16.83 5.14 8.26
C ASP A 85 15.99 6.09 7.38
N PRO A 86 15.78 7.36 7.78
CA PRO A 86 14.98 8.32 7.00
C PRO A 86 15.59 8.71 5.65
N GLU A 87 16.87 8.40 5.43
CA GLU A 87 17.58 8.64 4.17
C GLU A 87 17.49 7.42 3.22
N ASN A 88 17.04 6.27 3.71
CA ASN A 88 16.77 5.12 2.86
C ASN A 88 15.53 5.36 2.00
N ARG A 89 15.65 5.09 0.70
CA ARG A 89 14.56 5.27 -0.29
C ARG A 89 13.29 4.50 0.04
N ALA A 90 13.41 3.35 0.71
CA ALA A 90 12.25 2.55 1.12
C ALA A 90 11.47 3.16 2.29
N TYR A 91 12.09 4.07 3.06
CA TYR A 91 11.53 4.58 4.33
C TYR A 91 10.11 5.11 4.17
N ILE A 92 9.86 6.00 3.21
CA ILE A 92 8.55 6.60 3.00
C ILE A 92 7.50 5.55 2.60
N LEU A 93 7.85 4.62 1.70
CA LEU A 93 6.94 3.55 1.30
C LEU A 93 6.62 2.62 2.48
N ASP A 94 7.60 2.32 3.33
CA ASP A 94 7.40 1.51 4.53
C ASP A 94 6.46 2.21 5.52
N GLN A 95 6.63 3.53 5.73
CA GLN A 95 5.71 4.31 6.57
C GLN A 95 4.29 4.33 5.98
N MET A 96 4.15 4.53 4.66
CA MET A 96 2.84 4.48 3.97
C MET A 96 2.15 3.12 4.14
N LYS A 97 2.90 2.02 4.04
CA LYS A 97 2.40 0.66 4.28
C LYS A 97 1.91 0.50 5.72
N LEU A 98 2.71 0.94 6.70
CA LEU A 98 2.35 0.84 8.12
C LEU A 98 1.09 1.65 8.46
N VAL A 99 0.95 2.87 7.93
CA VAL A 99 -0.24 3.72 8.09
C VAL A 99 -1.48 3.05 7.49
N SER A 100 -1.38 2.61 6.23
CA SER A 100 -2.50 1.96 5.52
C SER A 100 -2.97 0.67 6.20
N LEU A 101 -2.02 -0.13 6.72
CA LEU A 101 -2.33 -1.38 7.42
C LEU A 101 -2.85 -1.15 8.84
N GLY A 102 -2.33 -0.15 9.58
CA GLY A 102 -2.85 0.20 10.90
C GLY A 102 -4.31 0.67 10.85
N LEU A 103 -4.66 1.44 9.81
CA LEU A 103 -6.06 1.75 9.48
C LEU A 103 -6.88 0.50 9.18
N ALA A 104 -6.39 -0.39 8.30
CA ALA A 104 -7.12 -1.61 7.91
C ALA A 104 -7.33 -2.59 9.05
N GLU A 105 -6.41 -2.58 10.00
CA GLU A 105 -6.48 -3.35 11.24
C GLU A 105 -7.38 -2.69 12.29
N GLY A 106 -7.84 -1.45 12.09
CA GLY A 106 -8.70 -0.75 13.05
C GLY A 106 -7.95 -0.29 14.29
N ILE A 107 -6.67 0.05 14.19
CA ILE A 107 -5.87 0.58 15.30
C ILE A 107 -5.30 1.96 14.95
N PRO A 108 -6.16 2.97 14.70
CA PRO A 108 -5.71 4.30 14.27
C PRO A 108 -4.71 4.93 15.26
N ASP A 109 -4.87 4.68 16.56
CA ASP A 109 -3.96 5.19 17.60
C ASP A 109 -2.54 4.62 17.48
N ALA A 110 -2.40 3.37 17.02
CA ALA A 110 -1.10 2.76 16.76
C ALA A 110 -0.44 3.32 15.48
N ALA A 111 -1.25 3.84 14.55
CA ALA A 111 -0.79 4.41 13.29
C ALA A 111 -0.46 5.90 13.40
N GLU A 112 -0.97 6.62 14.41
CA GLU A 112 -0.82 8.08 14.57
C GLU A 112 0.63 8.55 14.49
N MET A 113 1.52 8.02 15.33
CA MET A 113 2.92 8.48 15.32
C MET A 113 3.64 8.22 13.98
N VAL A 114 3.28 7.12 13.30
CA VAL A 114 3.80 6.80 11.96
C VAL A 114 3.22 7.79 10.95
N ALA A 115 1.94 8.12 11.06
CA ALA A 115 1.23 9.08 10.23
C ALA A 115 1.80 10.50 10.38
N ASP A 116 2.10 10.95 11.60
CA ASP A 116 2.71 12.25 11.87
C ASP A 116 4.11 12.36 11.24
N ARG A 117 4.97 11.37 11.46
CA ARG A 117 6.31 11.34 10.84
C ARG A 117 6.24 11.31 9.33
N LEU A 118 5.29 10.55 8.78
CA LEU A 118 5.04 10.52 7.34
C LEU A 118 4.56 11.88 6.84
N ASN A 119 3.61 12.51 7.52
CA ASN A 119 3.06 13.83 7.20
C ASN A 119 4.17 14.89 7.16
N ASP A 120 4.98 14.97 8.21
CA ASP A 120 6.10 15.90 8.30
C ASP A 120 7.06 15.72 7.12
N ARG A 121 7.46 14.48 6.83
CA ARG A 121 8.41 14.19 5.75
C ARG A 121 7.85 14.48 4.36
N LEU A 122 6.56 14.20 4.14
CA LEU A 122 5.88 14.56 2.89
C LEU A 122 5.83 16.08 2.72
N ARG A 123 5.51 16.82 3.79
CA ARG A 123 5.37 18.29 3.80
C ARG A 123 6.69 19.05 3.67
N THR A 124 7.82 18.52 4.14
CA THR A 124 9.09 19.25 4.09
C THR A 124 9.48 19.57 2.65
N GLN A 125 9.38 20.85 2.30
CA GLN A 125 9.93 21.45 1.08
C GLN A 125 11.45 21.61 1.25
N GLY A 126 12.23 21.52 0.17
CA GLY A 126 13.69 21.71 0.23
C GLY A 126 14.52 20.48 0.64
N LEU A 127 13.91 19.32 0.91
CA LEU A 127 14.68 18.06 1.01
C LEU A 127 15.42 17.69 -0.30
N ASN A 128 15.01 18.33 -1.39
CA ASN A 128 15.66 18.28 -2.70
C ASN A 128 15.85 19.73 -3.18
N ASP A 129 16.73 20.50 -2.52
CA ASP A 129 16.99 21.92 -2.83
C ASP A 129 17.47 22.18 -4.28
N ASP A 130 17.84 21.15 -5.03
CA ASP A 130 18.22 21.27 -6.44
C ASP A 130 17.08 20.85 -7.39
N THR A 131 16.20 21.80 -7.69
CA THR A 131 15.00 21.63 -8.54
C THR A 131 15.27 21.71 -10.05
N ARG A 132 16.53 21.76 -10.46
CA ARG A 132 16.93 21.96 -11.87
C ARG A 132 16.59 20.73 -12.72
N PHE A 133 15.96 20.93 -13.89
CA PHE A 133 15.70 19.85 -14.85
C PHE A 133 16.98 19.08 -15.23
N ALA A 134 18.12 19.78 -15.32
CA ALA A 134 19.44 19.18 -15.54
C ALA A 134 19.86 18.24 -14.38
N SER A 135 19.58 18.58 -13.12
CA SER A 135 19.87 17.69 -11.98
C SER A 135 18.98 16.44 -12.05
N VAL A 136 17.73 16.56 -12.50
CA VAL A 136 16.79 15.43 -12.68
C VAL A 136 17.25 14.51 -13.81
N MET A 137 17.76 15.06 -14.91
CA MET A 137 18.24 14.29 -16.06
C MET A 137 19.62 13.66 -15.87
N LEU A 138 20.58 14.37 -15.25
CA LEU A 138 22.00 13.98 -15.22
C LEU A 138 22.43 13.27 -13.91
N TRP A 139 21.80 13.59 -12.77
CA TRP A 139 22.26 13.14 -11.44
C TRP A 139 21.10 12.57 -10.60
N ASP A 140 20.68 11.34 -10.88
CA ASP A 140 19.63 10.64 -10.09
C ASP A 140 20.17 9.88 -8.86
N GLY A 141 21.48 9.97 -8.59
CA GLY A 141 22.17 9.07 -7.66
C GLY A 141 22.71 9.65 -6.34
N ALA A 142 22.77 10.98 -6.15
CA ALA A 142 23.64 11.54 -5.11
C ALA A 142 22.96 12.23 -3.91
N THR A 143 21.65 12.50 -3.91
CA THR A 143 20.86 12.93 -2.73
C THR A 143 19.41 13.21 -3.16
N ARG A 144 18.52 12.20 -3.06
CA ARG A 144 17.08 12.39 -3.27
C ARG A 144 16.28 11.46 -2.37
N ILE A 145 15.61 12.05 -1.38
CA ILE A 145 14.66 11.32 -0.55
C ILE A 145 13.46 10.98 -1.44
N TYR A 146 13.25 9.69 -1.69
CA TYR A 146 12.12 9.19 -2.47
C TYR A 146 10.83 9.34 -1.64
N LYS A 147 9.85 10.07 -2.18
CA LYS A 147 8.56 10.33 -1.51
C LYS A 147 7.40 9.47 -2.02
N GLY A 148 7.65 8.50 -2.91
CA GLY A 148 6.59 7.78 -3.63
C GLY A 148 6.12 8.53 -4.89
N ASP A 149 5.36 7.83 -5.74
CA ASP A 149 4.68 8.46 -6.87
C ASP A 149 3.61 9.46 -6.37
N PRO A 150 3.28 10.53 -7.12
CA PRO A 150 2.31 11.53 -6.68
C PRO A 150 0.97 10.96 -6.19
N PHE A 151 0.43 9.92 -6.83
CA PHE A 151 -0.83 9.31 -6.40
C PHE A 151 -0.68 8.54 -5.07
N GLU A 152 0.49 7.96 -4.80
CA GLU A 152 0.81 7.30 -3.53
C GLU A 152 0.87 8.31 -2.40
N GLN A 153 1.43 9.50 -2.67
CA GLN A 153 1.44 10.62 -1.74
C GLN A 153 0.01 11.13 -1.44
N ALA A 154 -0.82 11.27 -2.47
CA ALA A 154 -2.22 11.66 -2.30
C ALA A 154 -3.00 10.64 -1.46
N LEU A 155 -2.82 9.34 -1.72
CA LEU A 155 -3.39 8.26 -0.90
C LEU A 155 -2.86 8.27 0.54
N ALA A 156 -1.58 8.54 0.74
CA ALA A 156 -1.00 8.64 2.07
C ALA A 156 -1.63 9.78 2.89
N TYR A 157 -1.76 10.98 2.30
CA TYR A 157 -2.46 12.10 2.94
C TYR A 157 -3.93 11.80 3.21
N TYR A 158 -4.60 11.09 2.31
CA TYR A 158 -5.97 10.63 2.54
C TYR A 158 -6.08 9.64 3.69
N HIS A 159 -5.16 8.68 3.81
CA HIS A 159 -5.12 7.77 4.95
C HIS A 159 -4.79 8.50 6.25
N ILE A 160 -3.89 9.49 6.25
CA ILE A 160 -3.65 10.36 7.42
C ILE A 160 -4.95 11.08 7.82
N ALA A 161 -5.66 11.68 6.86
CA ALA A 161 -6.93 12.34 7.12
C ALA A 161 -8.01 11.39 7.67
N LEU A 162 -8.01 10.12 7.26
CA LEU A 162 -8.91 9.10 7.81
C LEU A 162 -8.55 8.74 9.27
N ILE A 163 -7.26 8.70 9.63
CA ILE A 163 -6.83 8.50 11.03
C ILE A 163 -7.36 9.63 11.90
N ASP A 164 -7.16 10.88 11.47
CA ASP A 164 -7.64 12.06 12.20
C ASP A 164 -9.18 12.03 12.34
N ALA A 165 -9.89 11.72 11.26
CA ALA A 165 -11.35 11.63 11.26
C ALA A 165 -11.88 10.49 12.17
N LEU A 166 -11.22 9.33 12.20
CA LEU A 166 -11.55 8.21 13.10
C LEU A 166 -11.43 8.61 14.56
N ARG A 167 -10.49 9.50 14.89
CA ARG A 167 -10.29 10.06 16.23
C ARG A 167 -11.21 11.25 16.52
N GLY A 168 -12.02 11.66 15.55
CA GLY A 168 -12.92 12.81 15.66
C GLY A 168 -12.24 14.17 15.46
N ASP A 169 -10.97 14.20 15.07
CA ASP A 169 -10.22 15.42 14.77
C ASP A 169 -10.48 15.87 13.32
N TRP A 170 -11.68 16.42 13.11
CA TRP A 170 -12.11 16.86 11.79
C TRP A 170 -11.31 18.08 11.27
N GLY A 171 -10.67 18.84 12.16
CA GLY A 171 -9.79 19.96 11.79
C GLY A 171 -8.53 19.45 11.07
N ASN A 172 -7.83 18.51 11.70
CA ASN A 172 -6.66 17.88 11.10
C ASN A 172 -7.05 17.03 9.89
N ALA A 173 -8.17 16.30 9.94
CA ALA A 173 -8.69 15.55 8.79
C ALA A 173 -8.93 16.45 7.56
N ARG A 174 -9.49 17.65 7.75
CA ARG A 174 -9.69 18.64 6.67
C ARG A 174 -8.35 19.10 6.11
N ALA A 175 -7.40 19.45 6.97
CA ALA A 175 -6.08 19.91 6.56
C ALA A 175 -5.29 18.84 5.79
N ALA A 176 -5.27 17.60 6.28
CA ALA A 176 -4.63 16.48 5.60
C ALA A 176 -5.33 16.13 4.27
N SER A 177 -6.67 16.19 4.22
CA SER A 177 -7.42 16.04 2.97
C SER A 177 -7.04 17.11 1.96
N GLN A 178 -6.87 18.36 2.38
CA GLN A 178 -6.40 19.44 1.51
C GLN A 178 -4.97 19.21 1.02
N GLN A 179 -4.10 18.63 1.84
CA GLN A 179 -2.74 18.28 1.45
C GLN A 179 -2.70 17.17 0.39
N SER A 180 -3.70 16.29 0.33
CA SER A 180 -3.83 15.30 -0.76
C SER A 180 -4.14 15.92 -2.13
N LEU A 181 -4.49 17.21 -2.18
CA LEU A 181 -4.95 17.95 -3.37
C LEU A 181 -3.87 18.90 -3.93
N PHE A 182 -2.59 18.58 -3.72
CA PHE A 182 -1.48 19.38 -4.22
C PHE A 182 -1.48 19.52 -5.75
N LEU A 183 -0.82 20.58 -6.25
CA LEU A 183 -0.70 20.83 -7.68
C LEU A 183 0.24 19.82 -8.35
N LEU A 184 -0.18 19.27 -9.48
CA LEU A 184 0.58 18.35 -10.31
C LEU A 184 1.36 19.13 -11.38
N ARG A 185 2.54 18.63 -11.76
CA ARG A 185 3.37 19.24 -12.81
C ARG A 185 3.19 18.50 -14.13
N ASP A 186 2.41 19.05 -15.06
CA ASP A 186 2.19 18.41 -16.36
C ASP A 186 3.27 18.82 -17.38
N PHE A 187 3.99 17.83 -17.91
CA PHE A 187 5.03 17.99 -18.93
C PHE A 187 4.55 17.63 -20.35
N SER A 188 3.27 17.32 -20.54
CA SER A 188 2.72 16.86 -21.82
C SER A 188 2.89 17.84 -22.97
N GLY A 189 2.99 19.15 -22.70
CA GLY A 189 3.31 20.18 -23.70
C GLY A 189 4.75 20.11 -24.20
N ALA A 190 5.72 19.96 -23.30
CA ALA A 190 7.12 19.84 -23.66
C ALA A 190 7.43 18.54 -24.41
N LEU A 191 6.78 17.43 -24.03
CA LEU A 191 6.97 16.14 -24.70
C LEU A 191 6.40 16.10 -26.12
N ARG A 192 5.25 16.76 -26.37
CA ARG A 192 4.72 16.91 -27.73
C ARG A 192 5.69 17.66 -28.63
N SER A 193 6.44 18.60 -28.06
CA SER A 193 7.45 19.38 -28.76
C SER A 193 8.72 18.55 -29.03
N ALA A 194 9.08 17.62 -28.13
CA ALA A 194 10.24 16.74 -28.27
C ALA A 194 9.98 15.48 -29.13
N GLY A 195 8.73 15.04 -29.26
CA GLY A 195 8.34 13.81 -29.99
C GLY A 195 7.86 14.02 -31.44
N GLY A 196 7.85 15.26 -31.94
CA GLY A 196 7.43 15.58 -33.31
C GLY A 196 8.63 15.88 -34.21
N THR A 197 9.00 14.93 -35.07
CA THR A 197 9.80 15.09 -36.31
C THR A 197 10.60 16.40 -36.48
N ARG A 198 11.57 16.67 -35.60
CA ARG A 198 12.55 17.74 -35.79
C ARG A 198 13.96 17.20 -35.53
N ASP A 199 14.88 17.72 -36.33
CA ASP A 199 16.21 17.18 -36.62
C ASP A 199 17.01 16.74 -35.38
N SER A 200 17.84 15.70 -35.55
CA SER A 200 18.80 15.21 -34.56
C SER A 200 19.72 16.28 -33.97
N ASP A 201 19.85 17.42 -34.66
CA ASP A 201 20.62 18.58 -34.22
C ASP A 201 19.97 19.33 -33.05
N ASP A 202 18.64 19.32 -32.93
CA ASP A 202 17.90 20.01 -31.86
C ASP A 202 18.04 19.30 -30.51
N ALA A 203 18.01 17.97 -30.50
CA ALA A 203 18.23 17.18 -29.29
C ALA A 203 19.68 17.30 -28.79
N ALA A 204 20.66 17.32 -29.70
CA ALA A 204 22.05 17.57 -29.37
C ALA A 204 22.28 19.03 -28.92
N ALA A 205 21.53 20.00 -29.47
CA ALA A 205 21.54 21.39 -29.01
C ALA A 205 20.95 21.55 -27.61
N LEU A 206 19.86 20.84 -27.28
CA LEU A 206 19.24 20.88 -25.95
C LEU A 206 20.17 20.32 -24.86
N VAL A 207 20.88 19.22 -25.16
CA VAL A 207 21.88 18.62 -24.26
C VAL A 207 23.12 19.51 -24.12
N ARG A 208 23.59 20.13 -25.21
CA ARG A 208 24.68 21.11 -25.16
C ARG A 208 24.29 22.34 -24.33
N ALA A 209 23.07 22.83 -24.50
CA ALA A 209 22.52 23.93 -23.71
C ALA A 209 22.40 23.56 -22.22
N ALA A 210 21.98 22.33 -21.91
CA ALA A 210 21.90 21.84 -20.53
C ALA A 210 23.28 21.80 -19.85
N ALA A 211 24.27 21.25 -20.55
CA ALA A 211 25.64 21.14 -20.06
C ALA A 211 26.35 22.51 -19.95
N LEU A 212 26.02 23.46 -20.83
CA LEU A 212 26.53 24.83 -20.79
C LEU A 212 25.89 25.65 -19.66
N ALA A 213 24.57 25.57 -19.48
CA ALA A 213 23.87 26.27 -18.40
C ALA A 213 24.37 25.83 -17.01
N GLU A 214 24.65 24.54 -16.83
CA GLU A 214 25.23 23.98 -15.61
C GLU A 214 26.67 24.48 -15.37
N ARG A 215 27.51 24.52 -16.42
CA ARG A 215 28.88 25.08 -16.33
C ARG A 215 28.92 26.57 -16.00
N GLU A 216 27.91 27.31 -16.45
CA GLU A 216 27.82 28.76 -16.26
C GLU A 216 27.12 29.16 -14.95
N GLY A 217 26.65 28.19 -14.16
CA GLY A 217 25.94 28.44 -12.91
C GLY A 217 24.61 29.18 -13.08
N LYS A 218 24.04 29.16 -14.29
CA LYS A 218 22.75 29.81 -14.61
C LYS A 218 21.59 28.93 -14.16
N ASP A 219 20.49 29.57 -13.76
CA ASP A 219 19.27 28.86 -13.37
C ASP A 219 18.71 28.03 -14.53
N GLY A 220 18.30 26.80 -14.21
CA GLY A 220 17.88 25.76 -15.16
C GLY A 220 16.60 26.06 -15.94
N ASP A 221 15.97 27.23 -15.74
CA ASP A 221 14.90 27.76 -16.60
C ASP A 221 15.40 28.00 -18.04
N ALA A 222 16.72 28.06 -18.25
CA ALA A 222 17.32 28.15 -19.58
C ALA A 222 17.11 26.91 -20.48
N LEU A 223 16.54 25.81 -19.96
CA LEU A 223 16.28 24.59 -20.72
C LEU A 223 14.91 24.55 -21.43
N GLY A 224 14.05 25.56 -21.24
CA GLY A 224 12.83 25.76 -22.04
C GLY A 224 11.78 24.64 -21.96
N VAL A 225 11.84 23.78 -20.94
CA VAL A 225 10.82 22.74 -20.71
C VAL A 225 9.76 23.33 -19.79
N ASP A 226 8.82 24.08 -20.38
CA ASP A 226 7.66 24.63 -19.67
C ASP A 226 6.79 23.47 -19.14
N TYR A 227 6.53 23.46 -17.83
CA TYR A 227 5.49 22.62 -17.23
C TYR A 227 4.30 23.47 -16.81
N ILE A 228 3.11 22.88 -16.85
CA ILE A 228 1.88 23.55 -16.40
C ILE A 228 1.49 22.96 -15.05
N ALA A 229 1.31 23.81 -14.04
CA ALA A 229 0.74 23.40 -12.78
C ALA A 229 -0.76 23.12 -12.96
N VAL A 230 -1.20 21.90 -12.67
CA VAL A 230 -2.58 21.46 -12.85
C VAL A 230 -3.16 21.01 -11.51
N ALA A 231 -4.43 21.32 -11.27
CA ALA A 231 -5.12 20.84 -10.08
C ALA A 231 -5.19 19.32 -10.05
N SER A 232 -5.02 18.74 -8.87
CA SER A 232 -5.26 17.31 -8.62
C SER A 232 -6.73 16.97 -8.88
N ASP A 233 -6.96 15.81 -9.50
CA ASP A 233 -8.27 15.18 -9.68
C ASP A 233 -8.53 14.04 -8.68
N PHE A 234 -7.77 13.99 -7.58
CA PHE A 234 -7.89 12.95 -6.57
C PHE A 234 -9.22 13.09 -5.79
N GLU A 235 -10.24 12.34 -6.20
CA GLU A 235 -11.62 12.59 -5.77
C GLU A 235 -11.87 12.31 -4.29
N ALA A 236 -11.26 11.26 -3.73
CA ALA A 236 -11.37 10.92 -2.31
C ALA A 236 -10.92 12.08 -1.42
N GLY A 237 -9.89 12.83 -1.83
CA GLY A 237 -9.42 14.02 -1.13
C GLY A 237 -10.47 15.14 -1.09
N TYR A 238 -11.12 15.45 -2.22
CA TYR A 238 -12.19 16.46 -2.25
C TYR A 238 -13.42 16.04 -1.45
N LEU A 239 -13.82 14.77 -1.53
CA LEU A 239 -14.96 14.26 -0.78
C LEU A 239 -14.71 14.35 0.73
N LEU A 240 -13.55 13.90 1.21
CA LEU A 240 -13.24 13.94 2.65
C LEU A 240 -13.03 15.39 3.14
N ARG A 241 -12.39 16.27 2.35
CA ARG A 241 -12.32 17.72 2.64
C ARG A 241 -13.71 18.31 2.80
N ALA A 242 -14.64 18.04 1.87
CA ALA A 242 -16.00 18.57 1.93
C ALA A 242 -16.77 18.06 3.16
N ILE A 243 -16.66 16.77 3.47
CA ILE A 243 -17.27 16.16 4.66
C ILE A 243 -16.72 16.79 5.94
N ALA A 244 -15.41 16.97 6.04
CA ALA A 244 -14.76 17.56 7.21
C ALA A 244 -15.11 19.04 7.35
N ALA A 245 -15.08 19.81 6.27
CA ALA A 245 -15.50 21.22 6.25
C ALA A 245 -16.97 21.38 6.68
N ARG A 246 -17.87 20.52 6.16
CA ARG A 246 -19.28 20.50 6.59
C ARG A 246 -19.42 20.25 8.08
N ARG A 247 -18.65 19.29 8.62
CA ARG A 247 -18.65 18.96 10.05
C ARG A 247 -18.16 20.14 10.92
N LEU A 248 -17.20 20.90 10.43
CA LEU A 248 -16.67 22.10 11.10
C LEU A 248 -17.53 23.36 10.86
N ASN A 249 -18.62 23.24 10.10
CA ASN A 249 -19.47 24.36 9.67
C ASN A 249 -18.71 25.39 8.81
N GLU A 250 -17.69 24.97 8.08
CA GLU A 250 -16.95 25.76 7.09
C GLU A 250 -17.61 25.60 5.70
N ILE A 251 -18.78 26.22 5.52
CA ILE A 251 -19.64 26.00 4.34
C ILE A 251 -18.96 26.45 3.03
N ASP A 252 -18.24 27.56 3.04
CA ASP A 252 -17.54 28.06 1.83
C ASP A 252 -16.46 27.08 1.35
N ASP A 253 -15.72 26.47 2.29
CA ASP A 253 -14.69 25.46 2.02
C ASP A 253 -15.33 24.17 1.45
N MET A 254 -16.44 23.74 2.05
CA MET A 254 -17.24 22.63 1.53
C MET A 254 -17.71 22.91 0.10
N ASP A 255 -18.33 24.07 -0.15
CA ASP A 255 -18.88 24.42 -1.45
C ASP A 255 -17.80 24.53 -2.53
N GLU A 256 -16.62 25.07 -2.18
CA GLU A 256 -15.46 25.08 -3.08
C GLU A 256 -15.02 23.66 -3.45
N ALA A 257 -14.82 22.79 -2.45
CA ALA A 257 -14.38 21.42 -2.68
C ALA A 257 -15.39 20.64 -3.55
N LEU A 258 -16.69 20.78 -3.26
CA LEU A 258 -17.76 20.14 -4.04
C LEU A 258 -17.89 20.70 -5.45
N ARG A 259 -17.70 22.02 -5.63
CA ARG A 259 -17.69 22.64 -6.96
C ARG A 259 -16.55 22.09 -7.82
N ILE A 260 -15.35 22.00 -7.27
CA ILE A 260 -14.19 21.44 -8.00
C ILE A 260 -14.41 19.95 -8.28
N LEU A 261 -14.90 19.18 -7.30
CA LEU A 261 -15.23 17.77 -7.49
C LEU A 261 -16.18 17.54 -8.67
N ARG A 262 -17.26 18.34 -8.77
CA ARG A 262 -18.21 18.28 -9.89
C ARG A 262 -17.57 18.60 -11.24
N GLN A 263 -16.53 19.44 -11.27
CA GLN A 263 -15.78 19.75 -12.48
C GLN A 263 -14.84 18.60 -12.88
N VAL A 264 -14.09 18.02 -11.94
CA VAL A 264 -13.09 16.98 -12.24
C VAL A 264 -13.68 15.58 -12.35
N SER A 265 -14.83 15.33 -11.72
CA SER A 265 -15.49 14.02 -11.71
C SER A 265 -17.03 14.18 -11.67
N PRO A 266 -17.66 14.58 -12.79
CA PRO A 266 -19.11 14.82 -12.85
C PRO A 266 -19.97 13.63 -12.40
N ARG A 267 -19.45 12.40 -12.55
CA ARG A 267 -20.08 11.15 -12.09
C ARG A 267 -20.36 11.12 -10.58
N LEU A 268 -19.66 11.92 -9.79
CA LEU A 268 -19.84 12.04 -8.34
C LEU A 268 -20.78 13.19 -7.92
N SER A 269 -21.41 13.87 -8.88
CA SER A 269 -22.36 14.96 -8.58
C SER A 269 -23.53 14.56 -7.66
N PRO A 270 -24.12 13.35 -7.77
CA PRO A 270 -25.13 12.88 -6.82
C PRO A 270 -24.58 12.79 -5.39
N LEU A 271 -23.40 12.20 -5.22
CA LEU A 271 -22.74 12.11 -3.91
C LEU A 271 -22.39 13.50 -3.35
N ALA A 272 -21.89 14.41 -4.19
CA ALA A 272 -21.64 15.79 -3.81
C ALA A 272 -22.89 16.51 -3.30
N SER A 273 -24.06 16.20 -3.88
CA SER A 273 -25.34 16.78 -3.45
C SER A 273 -25.76 16.24 -2.08
N LEU A 274 -25.60 14.94 -1.84
CA LEU A 274 -25.84 14.33 -0.52
C LEU A 274 -24.95 14.92 0.59
N ILE A 275 -23.67 15.20 0.28
CA ILE A 275 -22.76 15.86 1.23
C ILE A 275 -23.26 17.27 1.55
N SER A 276 -23.62 18.06 0.53
CA SER A 276 -24.13 19.42 0.68
C SER A 276 -25.42 19.46 1.52
N GLU A 277 -26.33 18.51 1.33
CA GLU A 277 -27.56 18.39 2.12
C GLU A 277 -27.30 18.12 3.61
N GLY A 278 -26.20 17.44 3.95
CA GLY A 278 -25.81 17.18 5.33
C GLY A 278 -26.74 16.23 6.09
N ARG A 279 -27.55 15.42 5.39
CA ARG A 279 -28.49 14.45 5.98
C ARG A 279 -27.80 13.12 6.30
N TYR A 280 -26.72 13.18 7.08
CA TYR A 280 -25.96 12.01 7.51
C TYR A 280 -25.22 12.31 8.82
N ASN A 281 -24.98 11.28 9.62
CA ASN A 281 -24.18 11.37 10.84
C ASN A 281 -23.07 10.32 10.91
N THR A 282 -22.97 9.48 9.87
CA THR A 282 -22.01 8.39 9.76
C THR A 282 -21.45 8.33 8.34
N VAL A 283 -20.14 8.17 8.23
CA VAL A 283 -19.41 7.98 6.96
C VAL A 283 -18.71 6.63 7.00
N PHE A 284 -18.94 5.79 6.00
CA PHE A 284 -18.17 4.57 5.75
C PHE A 284 -17.15 4.84 4.66
N ALA A 285 -15.87 4.91 5.04
CA ALA A 285 -14.75 4.94 4.11
C ALA A 285 -14.31 3.50 3.81
N VAL A 286 -14.61 3.03 2.60
CA VAL A 286 -14.41 1.62 2.24
C VAL A 286 -13.37 1.48 1.15
N ASP A 287 -12.30 0.76 1.47
CA ASP A 287 -11.22 0.44 0.54
C ASP A 287 -11.36 -1.00 0.04
N HIS A 288 -11.09 -1.21 -1.25
CA HIS A 288 -11.17 -2.54 -1.88
C HIS A 288 -10.05 -2.74 -2.91
N GLY A 289 -9.58 -3.98 -3.02
CA GLY A 289 -8.56 -4.38 -3.98
C GLY A 289 -7.13 -4.09 -3.55
N VAL A 290 -6.23 -4.27 -4.51
CA VAL A 290 -4.79 -4.07 -4.38
C VAL A 290 -4.32 -3.18 -5.51
N ALA A 291 -3.57 -2.13 -5.15
CA ALA A 291 -2.97 -1.16 -6.04
C ALA A 291 -2.22 -1.81 -7.22
N PRO A 292 -2.06 -1.10 -8.34
CA PRO A 292 -1.37 -1.64 -9.50
C PRO A 292 0.08 -2.00 -9.18
N GLU A 293 0.59 -3.06 -9.80
CA GLU A 293 2.02 -3.35 -9.78
C GLU A 293 2.76 -2.33 -10.63
N LYS A 294 3.97 -1.95 -10.20
CA LYS A 294 4.91 -1.16 -10.99
C LYS A 294 6.04 -2.07 -11.48
N TYR A 295 6.30 -2.08 -12.77
CA TYR A 295 7.33 -2.91 -13.38
C TYR A 295 8.08 -2.17 -14.49
N GLY A 296 9.34 -2.55 -14.70
CA GLY A 296 10.18 -1.98 -15.75
C GLY A 296 9.84 -2.60 -17.11
N SER A 297 9.63 -1.75 -18.12
CA SER A 297 9.26 -2.12 -19.49
C SER A 297 10.01 -1.27 -20.51
N GLY A 298 9.82 -1.54 -21.80
CA GLY A 298 10.51 -0.83 -22.89
C GLY A 298 12.01 -1.15 -22.99
N PRO A 299 12.74 -0.48 -23.89
CA PRO A 299 14.19 -0.60 -24.01
C PRO A 299 14.86 -0.31 -22.66
N ASP A 300 15.81 -1.16 -22.27
CA ASP A 300 16.60 -1.03 -21.03
C ASP A 300 15.77 -0.97 -19.73
N LYS A 301 14.51 -1.43 -19.77
CA LYS A 301 13.54 -1.28 -18.68
C LYS A 301 13.38 0.19 -18.23
N ALA A 302 13.57 1.13 -19.14
CA ALA A 302 13.54 2.56 -18.84
C ALA A 302 12.13 3.09 -18.54
N VAL A 303 11.09 2.29 -18.81
CA VAL A 303 9.70 2.68 -18.62
C VAL A 303 9.08 2.01 -17.40
N ALA A 304 8.67 2.78 -16.40
CA ALA A 304 7.80 2.30 -15.32
C ALA A 304 6.39 2.10 -15.88
N ALA A 305 6.08 0.86 -16.26
CA ALA A 305 4.72 0.46 -16.60
C ALA A 305 3.95 0.07 -15.34
N ARG A 306 2.62 0.12 -15.44
CA ARG A 306 1.71 -0.25 -14.36
C ARG A 306 0.74 -1.32 -14.83
N GLY A 307 0.66 -2.40 -14.05
CA GLY A 307 -0.23 -3.53 -14.28
C GLY A 307 -1.36 -3.55 -13.26
N ALA A 308 -2.61 -3.62 -13.71
CA ALA A 308 -3.73 -3.75 -12.80
C ALA A 308 -3.76 -5.16 -12.19
N ILE A 309 -3.62 -5.26 -10.87
CA ILE A 309 -3.78 -6.52 -10.13
C ILE A 309 -5.25 -6.76 -9.84
N THR A 310 -5.91 -5.74 -9.30
CA THR A 310 -7.37 -5.68 -9.23
C THR A 310 -7.85 -4.86 -10.42
N PRO A 311 -8.64 -5.42 -11.36
CA PRO A 311 -9.13 -4.66 -12.50
C PRO A 311 -10.03 -3.50 -12.09
N SER A 312 -9.94 -2.41 -12.85
CA SER A 312 -10.89 -1.30 -12.80
C SER A 312 -12.24 -1.71 -13.38
N ASP A 313 -13.31 -1.31 -12.71
CA ASP A 313 -14.70 -1.36 -13.19
C ASP A 313 -15.55 -0.39 -12.34
N ASP A 314 -16.79 -0.17 -12.77
CA ASP A 314 -17.74 0.72 -12.09
C ASP A 314 -18.62 0.00 -11.06
N ALA A 315 -18.19 -1.17 -10.58
CA ALA A 315 -18.95 -1.95 -9.61
C ALA A 315 -19.19 -1.12 -8.32
N PRO A 316 -20.45 -0.82 -7.94
CA PRO A 316 -20.72 0.02 -6.79
C PRO A 316 -20.48 -0.72 -5.48
N LEU A 317 -20.25 0.02 -4.40
CA LEU A 317 -20.39 -0.51 -3.05
C LEU A 317 -21.88 -0.61 -2.71
N VAL A 318 -22.34 -1.81 -2.36
CA VAL A 318 -23.66 -2.05 -1.78
C VAL A 318 -23.53 -2.00 -0.26
N LEU A 319 -24.19 -1.03 0.36
CA LEU A 319 -24.29 -0.86 1.81
C LEU A 319 -25.70 -1.22 2.25
N SER A 320 -25.84 -2.21 3.13
CA SER A 320 -27.14 -2.61 3.69
C SER A 320 -27.20 -2.43 5.20
N ILE A 321 -28.19 -1.68 5.68
CA ILE A 321 -28.40 -1.34 7.09
C ILE A 321 -29.89 -1.50 7.39
N GLY A 322 -30.25 -2.27 8.42
CA GLY A 322 -31.66 -2.46 8.80
C GLY A 322 -32.53 -3.12 7.73
N GLY A 323 -31.94 -3.82 6.75
CA GLY A 323 -32.65 -4.41 5.62
C GLY A 323 -32.81 -3.47 4.41
N GLU A 324 -32.47 -2.19 4.54
CA GLU A 324 -32.43 -1.25 3.43
C GLU A 324 -31.04 -1.29 2.77
N SER A 325 -31.01 -1.35 1.44
CA SER A 325 -29.77 -1.37 0.65
C SER A 325 -29.62 -0.09 -0.16
N SER A 326 -28.41 0.46 -0.15
CA SER A 326 -28.01 1.62 -0.95
C SER A 326 -26.77 1.28 -1.78
N GLN A 327 -26.61 1.94 -2.93
CA GLN A 327 -25.47 1.75 -3.82
C GLN A 327 -24.64 3.03 -3.91
N TRP A 328 -23.32 2.88 -3.81
CA TRP A 328 -22.38 3.98 -3.75
C TRP A 328 -21.34 3.84 -4.86
N PRO A 329 -21.09 4.90 -5.64
CA PRO A 329 -20.14 4.85 -6.75
C PRO A 329 -18.70 4.71 -6.22
N VAL A 330 -17.80 4.17 -7.05
CA VAL A 330 -16.37 4.23 -6.80
C VAL A 330 -15.97 5.70 -6.63
N ALA A 331 -15.47 6.11 -5.46
CA ALA A 331 -15.01 7.48 -5.25
C ALA A 331 -13.73 7.72 -6.07
N THR A 332 -12.71 6.91 -5.84
CA THR A 332 -11.44 6.99 -6.58
C THR A 332 -11.03 5.62 -7.07
N ASP A 333 -10.60 5.56 -8.34
CA ASP A 333 -9.94 4.41 -8.95
C ASP A 333 -8.44 4.69 -9.06
N VAL A 334 -7.64 3.93 -8.32
CA VAL A 334 -6.17 4.07 -8.22
C VAL A 334 -5.48 3.66 -9.52
N ASN A 335 -5.98 2.66 -10.25
CA ASN A 335 -5.40 2.30 -11.55
C ASN A 335 -5.58 3.45 -12.54
N ARG A 336 -6.74 4.10 -12.55
CA ARG A 336 -7.02 5.22 -13.46
C ARG A 336 -6.10 6.41 -13.20
N ILE A 337 -5.94 6.82 -11.93
CA ILE A 337 -5.01 7.92 -11.60
C ILE A 337 -3.56 7.49 -11.87
N ALA A 338 -3.16 6.26 -11.52
CA ALA A 338 -1.80 5.80 -11.74
C ALA A 338 -1.46 5.62 -13.24
N ALA A 339 -2.44 5.36 -14.11
CA ALA A 339 -2.25 5.31 -15.56
C ALA A 339 -2.19 6.71 -16.21
N SER A 340 -2.62 7.75 -15.51
CA SER A 340 -2.68 9.10 -16.04
C SER A 340 -1.29 9.75 -16.05
N THR A 341 -0.92 10.36 -17.17
CA THR A 341 0.38 11.05 -17.34
C THR A 341 0.62 12.11 -16.25
N ARG A 342 -0.40 12.93 -15.93
CA ARG A 342 -0.37 13.94 -14.85
C ARG A 342 0.02 13.42 -13.46
N TRP A 343 -0.18 12.13 -13.20
CA TRP A 343 0.17 11.46 -11.94
C TRP A 343 1.45 10.62 -12.09
N ALA A 344 1.90 10.37 -13.33
CA ALA A 344 3.07 9.60 -13.70
C ALA A 344 4.23 10.46 -14.23
N ASN A 345 4.22 11.78 -13.98
CA ASN A 345 5.09 12.80 -14.61
C ASN A 345 6.60 12.50 -14.69
N LEU A 346 7.16 11.68 -13.79
CA LEU A 346 8.59 11.32 -13.80
C LEU A 346 8.95 10.32 -14.91
N GLU A 347 7.95 9.59 -15.40
CA GLU A 347 8.11 8.56 -16.43
C GLU A 347 8.45 9.17 -17.80
N ASP A 348 7.79 10.28 -18.13
CA ASP A 348 7.98 10.98 -19.38
C ASP A 348 9.39 11.59 -19.51
N VAL A 349 9.93 12.10 -18.39
CA VAL A 349 11.32 12.61 -18.32
C VAL A 349 12.31 11.46 -18.57
N ARG A 350 12.04 10.26 -18.07
CA ARG A 350 12.93 9.09 -18.25
C ARG A 350 12.88 8.50 -19.66
N ARG A 351 11.70 8.49 -20.29
CA ARG A 351 11.58 8.16 -21.72
C ARG A 351 12.38 9.11 -22.59
N ALA A 352 12.27 10.41 -22.32
CA ALA A 352 13.09 11.41 -22.99
C ALA A 352 14.59 11.16 -22.74
N LYS A 353 15.00 10.83 -21.50
CA LYS A 353 16.39 10.49 -21.16
C LYS A 353 16.93 9.29 -21.94
N SER A 354 16.17 8.20 -22.04
CA SER A 354 16.56 6.99 -22.77
C SER A 354 16.62 7.22 -24.29
N ALA A 355 15.67 7.98 -24.84
CA ALA A 355 15.66 8.37 -26.25
C ALA A 355 16.86 9.26 -26.61
N ILE A 356 17.14 10.28 -25.78
CA ILE A 356 18.33 11.15 -25.92
C ILE A 356 19.60 10.32 -25.79
N GLY A 357 19.70 9.45 -24.77
CA GLY A 357 20.85 8.57 -24.57
C GLY A 357 21.11 7.68 -25.79
N SER A 358 20.06 7.08 -26.37
CA SER A 358 20.16 6.27 -27.58
C SER A 358 20.63 7.07 -28.79
N LEU A 359 20.08 8.28 -28.99
CA LEU A 359 20.51 9.17 -30.06
C LEU A 359 21.97 9.58 -29.92
N LEU A 360 22.43 9.89 -28.70
CA LEU A 360 23.82 10.27 -28.42
C LEU A 360 24.79 9.10 -28.63
N VAL A 361 24.40 7.87 -28.23
CA VAL A 361 25.20 6.67 -28.52
C VAL A 361 25.35 6.48 -30.03
N THR A 362 24.24 6.49 -30.77
CA THR A 362 24.26 6.29 -32.22
C THR A 362 25.01 7.42 -32.94
N GLY A 363 24.69 8.69 -32.64
CA GLY A 363 25.33 9.86 -33.25
C GLY A 363 26.81 9.99 -32.90
N GLY A 364 27.20 9.68 -31.66
CA GLY A 364 28.60 9.66 -31.22
C GLY A 364 29.42 8.60 -31.95
N ILE A 365 28.88 7.39 -32.11
CA ILE A 365 29.52 6.30 -32.87
C ILE A 365 29.66 6.67 -34.35
N ILE A 366 28.60 7.21 -34.97
CA ILE A 366 28.65 7.65 -36.38
C ILE A 366 29.70 8.74 -36.57
N THR A 367 29.70 9.77 -35.72
CA THR A 367 30.68 10.87 -35.79
C THR A 367 32.11 10.37 -35.64
N ALA A 368 32.34 9.39 -34.76
CA ALA A 368 33.65 8.79 -34.60
C ALA A 368 34.06 7.93 -35.81
N ALA A 369 33.11 7.27 -36.48
CA ALA A 369 33.34 6.41 -37.63
C ALA A 369 33.56 7.19 -38.95
N THR A 370 33.00 8.39 -39.08
CA THR A 370 33.10 9.23 -40.29
C THR A 370 34.17 10.31 -40.21
N ALA A 371 35.00 10.31 -39.17
CA ALA A 371 36.08 11.30 -39.02
C ALA A 371 37.29 10.91 -39.87
N ASP A 372 37.54 11.65 -40.96
CA ASP A 372 38.72 11.48 -41.83
C ASP A 372 40.01 11.94 -41.12
N ASP A 373 40.67 11.03 -40.39
CA ASP A 373 41.94 11.21 -39.65
C ASP A 373 41.96 12.39 -38.64
N ASN A 374 40.81 12.99 -38.32
CA ASN A 374 40.70 14.03 -37.33
C ASN A 374 40.50 13.43 -35.92
N ASP A 375 41.62 13.21 -35.21
CA ASP A 375 41.66 12.73 -33.83
C ASP A 375 40.70 13.47 -32.88
N THR A 376 40.44 14.75 -33.14
CA THR A 376 39.53 15.56 -32.32
C THR A 376 38.07 15.15 -32.54
N GLN A 377 37.67 14.86 -33.77
CA GLN A 377 36.30 14.42 -34.08
C GLN A 377 36.04 13.00 -33.58
N VAL A 378 37.03 12.11 -33.69
CA VAL A 378 36.96 10.76 -33.11
C VAL A 378 36.77 10.83 -31.59
N MET A 379 37.58 11.65 -30.91
CA MET A 379 37.50 11.82 -29.46
C MET A 379 36.16 12.43 -29.03
N VAL A 380 35.66 13.44 -29.74
CA VAL A 380 34.36 14.05 -29.46
C VAL A 380 33.24 13.02 -29.65
N GLY A 381 33.25 12.24 -30.74
CA GLY A 381 32.26 11.18 -30.99
C GLY A 381 32.23 10.11 -29.89
N LEU A 382 33.39 9.65 -29.44
CA LEU A 382 33.50 8.67 -28.35
C LEU A 382 33.05 9.23 -26.99
N ILE A 383 33.37 10.49 -26.68
CA ILE A 383 32.89 11.15 -25.46
C ILE A 383 31.35 11.26 -25.48
N VAL A 384 30.79 11.69 -26.61
CA VAL A 384 29.32 11.80 -26.79
C VAL A 384 28.66 10.43 -26.65
N ALA A 385 29.23 9.38 -27.24
CA ALA A 385 28.72 8.03 -27.09
C ALA A 385 28.81 7.51 -25.64
N GLY A 386 29.91 7.81 -24.95
CA GLY A 386 30.09 7.48 -23.52
C GLY A 386 29.07 8.17 -22.62
N VAL A 387 28.80 9.46 -22.84
CA VAL A 387 27.74 10.21 -22.13
C VAL A 387 26.37 9.61 -22.43
N GLY A 388 26.08 9.29 -23.71
CA GLY A 388 24.85 8.63 -24.11
C GLY A 388 24.65 7.27 -23.42
N ALA A 389 25.72 6.48 -23.30
CA ALA A 389 25.70 5.18 -22.61
C ALA A 389 25.46 5.33 -21.10
N LEU A 390 26.04 6.34 -20.45
CA LEU A 390 25.80 6.64 -19.03
C LEU A 390 24.36 7.12 -18.78
N LEU A 391 23.83 7.98 -19.66
CA LEU A 391 22.43 8.40 -19.62
C LEU A 391 21.48 7.22 -19.79
N LYS A 392 21.81 6.30 -20.71
CA LYS A 392 21.05 5.07 -20.96
C LYS A 392 21.14 4.09 -19.79
N ALA A 393 22.32 3.87 -19.22
CA ALA A 393 22.52 2.98 -18.07
C ALA A 393 21.81 3.48 -16.80
N SER A 394 21.69 4.80 -16.63
CA SER A 394 20.93 5.44 -15.54
C SER A 394 19.47 5.75 -15.89
N SER A 395 18.94 5.15 -16.97
CA SER A 395 17.54 5.34 -17.39
C SER A 395 16.58 4.28 -16.86
N ALA A 396 17.09 3.21 -16.23
CA ALA A 396 16.26 2.14 -15.69
C ALA A 396 15.18 2.70 -14.76
N ALA A 397 13.94 2.24 -14.96
CA ALA A 397 12.80 2.72 -14.21
C ALA A 397 12.88 2.32 -12.73
N ASP A 398 12.59 3.27 -11.85
CA ASP A 398 12.33 2.98 -10.45
C ASP A 398 11.00 2.22 -10.33
N ILE A 399 11.07 0.96 -9.93
CA ILE A 399 9.91 0.07 -9.76
C ILE A 399 9.46 -0.04 -8.30
N GLN A 400 10.09 0.71 -7.38
CA GLN A 400 9.63 0.80 -6.00
C GLN A 400 8.24 1.43 -5.96
N HIS A 401 7.32 0.80 -5.23
CA HIS A 401 5.94 1.24 -5.06
C HIS A 401 5.36 0.65 -3.77
N ASN A 402 4.21 1.16 -3.35
CA ASN A 402 3.42 0.58 -2.26
C ASN A 402 2.40 -0.42 -2.82
N GLU A 403 2.80 -1.68 -2.89
CA GLU A 403 1.98 -2.79 -3.33
C GLU A 403 0.81 -3.13 -2.40
N LEU A 404 0.73 -2.51 -1.22
CA LEU A 404 -0.29 -2.76 -0.22
C LEU A 404 -1.38 -1.69 -0.20
N PHE A 405 -1.34 -0.67 -1.06
CA PHE A 405 -2.46 0.27 -1.17
C PHE A 405 -3.72 -0.39 -1.76
N PRO A 406 -4.91 0.19 -1.52
CA PRO A 406 -6.13 -0.26 -2.18
C PRO A 406 -6.11 0.06 -3.67
N GLN A 407 -6.92 -0.64 -4.47
CA GLN A 407 -7.12 -0.25 -5.87
C GLN A 407 -8.22 0.80 -6.01
N ARG A 408 -9.17 0.83 -5.10
CA ARG A 408 -10.29 1.76 -5.13
C ARG A 408 -10.79 2.08 -3.74
N THR A 409 -11.40 3.24 -3.65
CA THR A 409 -12.01 3.76 -2.43
C THR A 409 -13.46 4.14 -2.71
N TYR A 410 -14.32 3.94 -1.73
CA TYR A 410 -15.72 4.37 -1.70
C TYR A 410 -15.95 5.23 -0.46
N LEU A 411 -16.88 6.17 -0.56
CA LEU A 411 -17.42 6.91 0.58
C LEU A 411 -18.94 6.76 0.56
N ALA A 412 -19.47 6.09 1.58
CA ALA A 412 -20.89 5.90 1.78
C ALA A 412 -21.38 6.68 2.98
N LEU A 413 -22.52 7.36 2.85
CA LEU A 413 -23.10 8.19 3.90
C LEU A 413 -24.31 7.48 4.49
N ALA A 414 -24.45 7.53 5.81
CA ALA A 414 -25.60 6.96 6.50
C ALA A 414 -26.05 7.85 7.66
N ASP A 415 -27.31 7.69 8.03
CA ASP A 415 -27.88 8.29 9.23
C ASP A 415 -28.20 7.18 10.24
N LEU A 416 -27.34 7.05 11.26
CA LEU A 416 -27.46 6.05 12.31
C LEU A 416 -27.92 6.72 13.61
N ASN A 417 -29.19 6.56 13.97
CA ASN A 417 -29.74 7.13 15.20
C ASN A 417 -29.35 6.35 16.47
N ALA A 418 -28.88 5.12 16.31
CA ALA A 418 -28.39 4.25 17.38
C ALA A 418 -27.33 3.29 16.82
N PRO A 419 -26.44 2.73 17.67
CA PRO A 419 -25.55 1.66 17.24
C PRO A 419 -26.33 0.53 16.57
N VAL A 420 -25.78 0.00 15.47
CA VAL A 420 -26.41 -1.08 14.71
C VAL A 420 -25.55 -2.34 14.81
N ASN A 421 -26.21 -3.48 15.04
CA ASN A 421 -25.51 -4.76 15.22
C ASN A 421 -25.22 -5.47 13.91
N ARG A 422 -25.65 -4.91 12.76
CA ARG A 422 -25.47 -5.52 11.45
C ARG A 422 -25.43 -4.45 10.36
N VAL A 423 -24.26 -4.31 9.75
CA VAL A 423 -24.05 -3.57 8.49
C VAL A 423 -23.45 -4.54 7.49
N GLU A 424 -24.04 -4.65 6.31
CA GLU A 424 -23.51 -5.49 5.24
C GLU A 424 -22.87 -4.63 4.14
N LEU A 425 -21.66 -4.99 3.75
CA LEU A 425 -20.93 -4.41 2.64
C LEU A 425 -20.72 -5.47 1.57
N ALA A 426 -20.92 -5.11 0.30
CA ALA A 426 -20.57 -5.94 -0.84
C ALA A 426 -20.16 -5.06 -2.03
N ILE A 427 -19.32 -5.58 -2.92
CA ILE A 427 -19.08 -4.96 -4.23
C ILE A 427 -20.08 -5.56 -5.23
N GLY A 428 -20.85 -4.68 -5.88
CA GLY A 428 -21.90 -5.05 -6.83
C GLY A 428 -21.40 -6.01 -7.91
N GLY A 429 -22.17 -7.06 -8.18
CA GLY A 429 -21.79 -8.09 -9.16
C GLY A 429 -20.64 -9.02 -8.74
N ARG A 430 -20.12 -8.91 -7.50
CA ARG A 430 -18.99 -9.72 -7.01
C ARG A 430 -19.36 -10.48 -5.73
N SER A 431 -19.88 -11.70 -5.88
CA SER A 431 -20.32 -12.55 -4.74
C SER A 431 -19.29 -12.80 -3.63
N PRO A 432 -17.96 -13.01 -3.89
CA PRO A 432 -17.02 -13.26 -2.81
C PRO A 432 -16.61 -11.99 -2.06
N SER A 433 -17.24 -10.83 -2.28
CA SER A 433 -16.85 -9.58 -1.61
C SER A 433 -17.69 -9.25 -0.36
N ARG A 434 -18.68 -10.08 0.02
CA ARG A 434 -19.58 -9.76 1.14
C ARG A 434 -18.85 -9.76 2.48
N LEU A 435 -19.09 -8.71 3.28
CA LEU A 435 -18.59 -8.52 4.64
C LEU A 435 -19.74 -8.04 5.54
N VAL A 436 -20.01 -8.75 6.63
CA VAL A 436 -21.04 -8.42 7.62
C VAL A 436 -20.34 -7.88 8.86
N LEU A 437 -20.44 -6.57 9.05
CA LEU A 437 -19.87 -5.86 10.17
C LEU A 437 -20.86 -5.83 11.34
N PRO A 438 -20.45 -6.40 12.48
CA PRO A 438 -21.20 -6.28 13.70
C PRO A 438 -20.84 -4.96 14.37
N ASP A 439 -21.61 -4.64 15.40
CA ASP A 439 -21.16 -3.73 16.43
C ASP A 439 -20.87 -2.29 15.97
N VAL A 440 -21.46 -1.85 14.86
CA VAL A 440 -21.18 -0.53 14.27
C VAL A 440 -21.72 0.59 15.15
N PRO A 441 -20.84 1.42 15.74
CA PRO A 441 -21.27 2.57 16.54
C PRO A 441 -22.02 3.59 15.71
N ALA A 442 -23.04 4.21 16.30
CA ALA A 442 -23.58 5.46 15.77
C ALA A 442 -22.62 6.62 16.07
N GLY A 443 -22.75 7.69 15.29
CA GLY A 443 -22.12 8.97 15.62
C GLY A 443 -22.49 9.45 17.02
N PRO A 444 -21.58 10.15 17.73
CA PRO A 444 -21.95 10.83 18.96
C PRO A 444 -23.11 11.80 18.69
N ARG A 445 -23.98 12.04 19.68
CA ARG A 445 -25.11 12.97 19.50
C ARG A 445 -24.62 14.33 19.01
N GLY A 446 -25.08 14.76 17.83
CA GLY A 446 -24.66 16.02 17.20
C GLY A 446 -23.25 16.00 16.59
N GLY A 447 -22.64 14.82 16.45
CA GLY A 447 -21.35 14.63 15.81
C GLY A 447 -21.41 13.67 14.63
N LEU A 448 -20.29 13.62 13.91
CA LEU A 448 -20.09 12.77 12.74
C LEU A 448 -19.14 11.62 13.12
N ALA A 449 -19.55 10.38 12.91
CA ALA A 449 -18.65 9.22 12.98
C ALA A 449 -18.10 8.88 11.61
N LEU A 450 -16.83 8.47 11.58
CA LEU A 450 -16.23 7.81 10.43
C LEU A 450 -15.88 6.37 10.82
N HIS A 451 -16.20 5.43 9.94
CA HIS A 451 -15.78 4.04 10.02
C HIS A 451 -14.94 3.72 8.79
N TYR A 452 -13.72 3.22 9.00
CA TYR A 452 -12.85 2.79 7.92
C TYR A 452 -12.85 1.27 7.81
N ILE A 453 -13.07 0.77 6.59
CA ILE A 453 -13.19 -0.65 6.31
C ILE A 453 -12.37 -0.99 5.08
N ARG A 454 -11.43 -1.93 5.22
CA ARG A 454 -10.75 -2.50 4.06
C ARG A 454 -11.31 -3.88 3.76
N MET A 455 -12.09 -3.98 2.68
CA MET A 455 -12.72 -5.24 2.29
C MET A 455 -11.68 -6.21 1.70
N PRO A 456 -11.63 -7.46 2.17
CA PRO A 456 -10.72 -8.46 1.61
C PRO A 456 -11.16 -8.89 0.21
N LEU A 457 -10.20 -9.22 -0.66
CA LEU A 457 -10.49 -9.82 -1.97
C LEU A 457 -10.89 -11.31 -1.86
N ARG A 458 -10.44 -11.97 -0.80
CA ARG A 458 -10.64 -13.40 -0.53
C ARG A 458 -11.06 -13.57 0.93
N PRO A 459 -12.25 -13.10 1.33
CA PRO A 459 -12.73 -13.29 2.69
C PRO A 459 -12.83 -14.77 3.03
N GLY A 460 -12.53 -15.10 4.29
CA GLY A 460 -12.84 -16.41 4.85
C GLY A 460 -14.30 -16.48 5.34
N PRO A 461 -14.73 -17.65 5.86
CA PRO A 461 -16.08 -17.83 6.43
C PRO A 461 -16.44 -16.80 7.52
N TRP A 462 -15.44 -16.29 8.22
CA TRP A 462 -15.57 -15.26 9.25
C TRP A 462 -16.21 -13.97 8.75
N ALA A 463 -16.09 -13.63 7.45
CA ALA A 463 -16.58 -12.36 6.92
C ALA A 463 -18.10 -12.24 6.98
N VAL A 464 -18.82 -13.36 6.96
CA VAL A 464 -20.29 -13.42 7.02
C VAL A 464 -20.81 -14.15 8.25
N ALA A 465 -19.94 -14.51 9.19
CA ALA A 465 -20.33 -15.21 10.41
C ALA A 465 -21.15 -14.27 11.32
N ASP A 466 -22.34 -14.69 11.76
CA ASP A 466 -23.22 -13.83 12.58
C ASP A 466 -23.01 -14.01 14.09
N VAL A 467 -22.23 -15.01 14.50
CA VAL A 467 -22.04 -15.36 15.92
C VAL A 467 -20.61 -15.02 16.34
N PRO A 468 -20.40 -14.17 17.37
CA PRO A 468 -19.08 -13.92 17.92
C PRO A 468 -18.51 -15.21 18.52
N ARG A 469 -17.21 -15.42 18.34
CA ARG A 469 -16.45 -16.56 18.88
C ARG A 469 -15.68 -16.22 20.15
N TYR A 470 -15.37 -14.92 20.34
CA TYR A 470 -14.61 -14.40 21.46
C TYR A 470 -15.25 -13.14 22.04
N THR A 471 -15.20 -13.02 23.36
CA THR A 471 -15.61 -11.82 24.11
C THR A 471 -14.47 -10.80 24.09
N ASN A 472 -14.78 -9.51 23.95
CA ASN A 472 -13.80 -8.43 23.88
C ASN A 472 -14.32 -7.16 24.58
N ASP A 473 -13.53 -6.09 24.59
CA ASP A 473 -13.87 -4.86 25.32
C ASP A 473 -15.15 -4.20 24.80
N VAL A 474 -15.51 -4.39 23.52
CA VAL A 474 -16.72 -3.82 22.91
C VAL A 474 -17.97 -4.64 23.27
N SER A 475 -17.90 -5.97 23.24
CA SER A 475 -19.08 -6.83 23.48
C SER A 475 -19.58 -6.71 24.93
N ILE A 476 -18.68 -6.59 25.91
CA ILE A 476 -19.07 -6.45 27.32
C ILE A 476 -19.75 -5.14 27.63
N ARG A 477 -19.32 -4.04 27.01
CA ARG A 477 -19.99 -2.74 27.20
C ARG A 477 -21.47 -2.76 26.80
N ARG A 478 -21.90 -3.74 26.00
CA ARG A 478 -23.30 -3.93 25.60
C ARG A 478 -24.09 -4.85 26.54
N GLY A 479 -23.42 -5.54 27.45
CA GLY A 479 -24.02 -6.61 28.24
C GLY A 479 -24.14 -7.93 27.48
N ASP A 480 -23.51 -8.06 26.31
CA ASP A 480 -23.54 -9.28 25.51
C ASP A 480 -22.51 -10.30 26.04
N SER A 481 -22.84 -11.00 27.13
CA SER A 481 -22.06 -12.18 27.58
C SER A 481 -22.48 -13.45 26.84
N ALA A 482 -22.78 -13.34 25.54
CA ALA A 482 -23.49 -14.36 24.76
C ALA A 482 -22.79 -15.73 24.72
N LEU A 483 -21.50 -15.81 25.05
CA LEU A 483 -20.72 -17.04 25.04
C LEU A 483 -20.86 -17.88 26.32
N GLY A 484 -21.46 -17.35 27.40
CA GLY A 484 -21.77 -18.11 28.63
C GLY A 484 -20.58 -18.62 29.44
N ASP A 485 -19.36 -18.61 28.91
CA ASP A 485 -18.09 -18.89 29.59
C ASP A 485 -17.17 -17.67 29.45
N VAL A 486 -17.00 -16.95 30.54
CA VAL A 486 -16.22 -15.72 30.63
C VAL A 486 -14.92 -16.06 31.37
N LEU A 487 -14.09 -16.91 30.77
CA LEU A 487 -12.75 -17.22 31.27
C LEU A 487 -11.70 -16.57 30.34
N PRO A 488 -10.60 -16.00 30.88
CA PRO A 488 -9.51 -15.49 30.06
C PRO A 488 -9.01 -16.53 29.05
N TYR A 489 -8.75 -16.09 27.82
CA TYR A 489 -8.21 -16.91 26.76
C TYR A 489 -6.89 -17.60 27.15
N ILE A 490 -6.04 -16.93 27.94
CA ILE A 490 -4.79 -17.50 28.45
C ILE A 490 -5.00 -18.70 29.39
N LEU A 491 -6.17 -18.78 30.02
CA LEU A 491 -6.60 -19.91 30.86
C LEU A 491 -7.48 -20.90 30.07
N GLY A 492 -7.58 -20.73 28.75
CA GLY A 492 -8.30 -21.56 27.80
C GLY A 492 -9.79 -21.28 27.69
N GLY A 493 -10.25 -20.11 28.15
CA GLY A 493 -11.57 -19.61 27.81
C GLY A 493 -11.60 -18.88 26.46
N ARG A 494 -12.64 -18.05 26.25
CA ARG A 494 -12.87 -17.28 25.01
C ARG A 494 -12.89 -15.77 25.24
N ASP A 495 -12.44 -15.31 26.41
CA ASP A 495 -12.37 -13.89 26.72
C ASP A 495 -11.00 -13.29 26.40
N VAL A 496 -10.97 -12.27 25.56
CA VAL A 496 -9.77 -11.51 25.19
C VAL A 496 -9.94 -10.01 25.50
N GLN A 497 -10.75 -9.67 26.49
CA GLN A 497 -10.77 -8.33 27.06
C GLN A 497 -9.43 -7.94 27.68
N SER A 498 -9.14 -6.64 27.64
CA SER A 498 -8.06 -6.05 28.42
C SER A 498 -8.30 -6.29 29.92
N PRO A 499 -7.27 -6.70 30.69
CA PRO A 499 -7.42 -6.94 32.11
C PRO A 499 -7.80 -5.63 32.80
N SER A 500 -8.95 -5.66 33.47
CA SER A 500 -9.56 -4.52 34.13
C SER A 500 -10.37 -5.00 35.34
N LEU A 501 -10.74 -4.07 36.23
CA LEU A 501 -11.62 -4.40 37.34
C LEU A 501 -12.98 -4.96 36.87
N ALA A 502 -13.49 -4.49 35.74
CA ALA A 502 -14.74 -4.98 35.17
C ALA A 502 -14.59 -6.42 34.67
N ALA A 503 -13.54 -6.72 33.90
CA ALA A 503 -13.25 -8.08 33.43
C ALA A 503 -13.05 -9.05 34.60
N LEU A 504 -12.25 -8.66 35.60
CA LEU A 504 -12.02 -9.47 36.80
C LEU A 504 -13.31 -9.75 37.57
N ARG A 505 -14.19 -8.76 37.75
CA ARG A 505 -15.50 -8.96 38.39
C ARG A 505 -16.37 -9.94 37.62
N ASN A 506 -16.32 -9.93 36.29
CA ASN A 506 -17.06 -10.89 35.47
C ASN A 506 -16.51 -12.32 35.66
N TYR A 507 -15.19 -12.47 35.76
CA TYR A 507 -14.55 -13.75 36.08
C TYR A 507 -14.97 -14.25 37.46
N GLN A 508 -14.93 -13.39 38.46
CA GLN A 508 -15.31 -13.68 39.84
C GLN A 508 -16.79 -14.02 39.99
N ALA A 509 -17.67 -13.29 39.30
CA ALA A 509 -19.11 -13.59 39.26
C ALA A 509 -19.40 -14.95 38.62
N SER A 510 -18.53 -15.41 37.71
CA SER A 510 -18.60 -16.73 37.08
C SER A 510 -17.94 -17.84 37.91
N GLY A 511 -17.42 -17.51 39.10
CA GLY A 511 -16.76 -18.46 40.01
C GLY A 511 -15.27 -18.65 39.76
N TYR A 512 -14.67 -17.92 38.82
CA TYR A 512 -13.23 -17.99 38.50
C TYR A 512 -12.46 -16.88 39.22
N LEU A 513 -11.19 -17.14 39.57
CA LEU A 513 -10.27 -16.10 40.06
C LEU A 513 -10.78 -15.31 41.30
N ALA A 514 -11.57 -15.94 42.17
CA ALA A 514 -12.20 -15.30 43.34
C ALA A 514 -11.22 -14.55 44.27
N GLY A 515 -9.96 -15.02 44.36
CA GLY A 515 -8.93 -14.41 45.19
C GLY A 515 -7.96 -13.48 44.45
N PHE A 516 -8.15 -13.23 43.15
CA PHE A 516 -7.24 -12.39 42.36
C PHE A 516 -7.59 -10.91 42.52
N SER A 517 -6.55 -10.08 42.51
CA SER A 517 -6.63 -8.65 42.23
C SER A 517 -6.48 -8.36 40.73
N VAL A 518 -6.68 -7.10 40.32
CA VAL A 518 -6.42 -6.68 38.93
C VAL A 518 -4.94 -6.81 38.59
N ASP A 519 -4.05 -6.49 39.54
CA ASP A 519 -2.60 -6.63 39.35
C ASP A 519 -2.21 -8.10 39.18
N ASP A 520 -2.79 -9.02 39.95
CA ASP A 520 -2.56 -10.46 39.75
C ASP A 520 -2.96 -10.91 38.35
N LEU A 521 -4.07 -10.39 37.83
CA LEU A 521 -4.53 -10.71 36.47
C LEU A 521 -3.56 -10.14 35.42
N ILE A 522 -3.12 -8.89 35.57
CA ILE A 522 -2.12 -8.26 34.69
C ILE A 522 -0.81 -9.06 34.72
N ASP A 523 -0.37 -9.48 35.90
CA ASP A 523 0.84 -10.27 36.08
C ASP A 523 0.76 -11.63 35.38
N LEU A 524 -0.42 -12.28 35.34
CA LEU A 524 -0.59 -13.48 34.51
C LEU A 524 -0.32 -13.21 33.02
N TYR A 525 -0.82 -12.10 32.46
CA TYR A 525 -0.54 -11.76 31.06
C TYR A 525 0.95 -11.46 30.84
N ARG A 526 1.60 -10.76 31.78
CA ARG A 526 3.04 -10.45 31.70
C ARG A 526 3.92 -11.70 31.79
N GLU A 527 3.58 -12.65 32.68
CA GLU A 527 4.26 -13.94 32.78
C GLU A 527 4.15 -14.77 31.48
N GLU A 528 3.06 -14.59 30.74
CA GLU A 528 2.87 -15.17 29.41
C GLU A 528 3.57 -14.41 28.28
N ASN A 529 4.31 -13.34 28.61
CA ASN A 529 4.87 -12.38 27.65
C ASN A 529 3.80 -11.81 26.70
N ILE A 530 2.60 -11.54 27.22
CA ILE A 530 1.54 -10.82 26.52
C ILE A 530 1.51 -9.38 27.03
N ARG A 531 1.68 -8.44 26.10
CA ARG A 531 1.61 -6.99 26.34
C ARG A 531 0.19 -6.50 26.12
N ILE A 532 -0.27 -5.57 26.95
CA ILE A 532 -1.60 -5.00 26.87
C ILE A 532 -1.50 -3.61 26.25
N ALA A 533 -2.17 -3.36 25.12
CA ALA A 533 -2.14 -2.05 24.49
C ALA A 533 -2.73 -0.97 25.41
N GLY A 534 -2.07 0.19 25.46
CA GLY A 534 -2.41 1.29 26.38
C GLY A 534 -1.90 1.12 27.82
N LEU A 535 -1.42 -0.07 28.21
CA LEU A 535 -0.82 -0.31 29.52
C LEU A 535 0.69 -0.60 29.42
N ASP A 536 1.09 -1.50 28.51
CA ASP A 536 2.47 -1.95 28.34
C ASP A 536 3.07 -1.34 27.06
N GLY A 537 3.66 -0.15 27.20
CA GLY A 537 4.37 0.55 26.12
C GLY A 537 3.51 1.55 25.36
N THR A 538 4.04 2.03 24.23
CA THR A 538 3.32 2.97 23.37
C THR A 538 2.41 2.22 22.40
N TRP A 539 1.33 2.86 21.93
CA TRP A 539 0.48 2.30 20.87
C TRP A 539 1.27 2.02 19.59
N GLU A 540 2.38 2.74 19.37
CA GLU A 540 3.30 2.47 18.26
C GLU A 540 3.79 1.03 18.31
N ASP A 541 4.13 0.47 19.47
CA ASP A 541 4.75 -0.85 19.58
C ASP A 541 3.79 -2.03 19.38
N VAL A 542 2.48 -1.77 19.26
CA VAL A 542 1.46 -2.82 19.16
C VAL A 542 1.80 -3.77 18.02
N GLY A 543 2.02 -5.04 18.34
CA GLY A 543 2.34 -6.10 17.39
C GLY A 543 1.11 -6.90 17.00
N LEU A 544 1.32 -8.17 16.63
CA LEU A 544 0.26 -9.10 16.27
C LEU A 544 -0.61 -9.47 17.50
N HIS A 545 -1.92 -9.58 17.29
CA HIS A 545 -2.88 -9.96 18.33
C HIS A 545 -2.65 -11.41 18.84
N VAL A 546 -2.91 -11.66 20.13
CA VAL A 546 -2.71 -12.97 20.78
C VAL A 546 -3.54 -14.10 20.14
N LEU A 547 -4.73 -13.81 19.63
CA LEU A 547 -5.57 -14.78 18.90
C LEU A 547 -4.90 -15.28 17.60
N GLU A 548 -4.02 -14.48 17.02
CA GLU A 548 -3.29 -14.82 15.79
C GLU A 548 -1.89 -15.39 16.08
N GLY A 549 -1.63 -15.78 17.33
CA GLY A 549 -0.33 -16.28 17.76
C GLY A 549 0.68 -15.19 18.12
N GLY A 550 0.25 -13.92 18.20
CA GLY A 550 1.08 -12.81 18.63
C GLY A 550 1.28 -12.72 20.14
N SER A 551 1.73 -11.55 20.58
CA SER A 551 2.04 -11.23 21.99
C SER A 551 1.34 -9.96 22.47
N TRP A 552 0.33 -9.48 21.75
CA TRP A 552 -0.40 -8.28 22.11
C TRP A 552 -1.89 -8.55 22.34
N LEU A 553 -2.43 -7.88 23.34
CA LEU A 553 -3.86 -7.88 23.67
C LEU A 553 -4.42 -6.48 23.44
N TYR A 554 -5.37 -6.38 22.50
CA TYR A 554 -6.07 -5.14 22.17
C TYR A 554 -7.38 -5.45 21.44
N THR A 555 -8.34 -4.55 21.53
CA THR A 555 -9.57 -4.63 20.74
C THR A 555 -9.49 -3.65 19.58
N PRO A 556 -9.43 -4.11 18.32
CA PRO A 556 -9.57 -3.21 17.16
C PRO A 556 -10.84 -2.36 17.24
N ALA A 557 -10.84 -1.23 16.53
CA ALA A 557 -12.01 -0.41 16.36
C ALA A 557 -13.19 -1.25 15.86
N PRO A 558 -14.39 -1.13 16.48
CA PRO A 558 -15.58 -1.79 15.97
C PRO A 558 -15.88 -1.32 14.55
N ALA A 559 -16.68 -2.10 13.81
CA ALA A 559 -16.90 -1.90 12.37
C ALA A 559 -15.67 -2.05 11.46
N SER A 560 -14.49 -2.42 11.98
CA SER A 560 -13.32 -2.72 11.15
C SER A 560 -13.30 -4.19 10.69
N THR A 561 -12.60 -4.45 9.58
CA THR A 561 -12.41 -5.82 9.06
C THR A 561 -11.65 -6.70 10.05
N ALA A 562 -10.63 -6.16 10.73
CA ALA A 562 -9.87 -6.92 11.72
C ALA A 562 -10.68 -7.22 12.98
N TYR A 563 -11.54 -6.31 13.46
CA TYR A 563 -12.49 -6.62 14.54
C TYR A 563 -13.33 -7.85 14.19
N LYS A 564 -13.94 -7.82 12.99
CA LYS A 564 -14.76 -8.93 12.50
C LYS A 564 -13.94 -10.22 12.41
N ARG A 565 -12.77 -10.17 11.78
CA ARG A 565 -11.92 -11.35 11.58
C ARG A 565 -11.42 -11.94 12.90
N LEU A 566 -10.95 -11.12 13.83
CA LEU A 566 -10.41 -11.61 15.11
C LEU A 566 -11.50 -12.26 15.95
N PHE A 567 -12.67 -11.63 16.09
CA PHE A 567 -13.64 -12.09 17.09
C PHE A 567 -14.72 -13.02 16.54
N TYR A 568 -14.82 -13.20 15.22
CA TYR A 568 -15.80 -14.10 14.58
C TYR A 568 -15.15 -15.27 13.83
N SER A 569 -13.82 -15.40 13.88
CA SER A 569 -13.11 -16.62 13.45
C SER A 569 -12.87 -17.53 14.64
N ASP A 570 -12.81 -18.84 14.39
CA ASP A 570 -12.27 -19.77 15.37
C ASP A 570 -10.72 -19.69 15.36
N HIS A 571 -10.10 -19.64 16.53
CA HIS A 571 -8.64 -19.65 16.69
C HIS A 571 -8.18 -20.88 17.47
N PRO A 572 -6.92 -21.33 17.28
CA PRO A 572 -6.36 -22.42 18.08
C PRO A 572 -6.45 -22.12 19.58
N PRO A 573 -6.66 -23.12 20.47
CA PRO A 573 -6.63 -22.89 21.90
C PRO A 573 -5.28 -22.32 22.36
N TYR A 574 -5.30 -21.43 23.35
CA TYR A 574 -4.07 -20.91 23.93
C TYR A 574 -3.22 -22.04 24.55
N ARG A 575 -1.90 -21.93 24.35
CA ARG A 575 -0.90 -22.82 24.94
C ARG A 575 -0.11 -22.03 26.00
N PRO A 576 -0.30 -22.33 27.30
CA PRO A 576 0.43 -21.67 28.38
C PRO A 576 1.94 -21.74 28.18
N ARG A 577 2.60 -20.61 28.43
CA ARG A 577 4.06 -20.45 28.35
C ARG A 577 4.69 -20.49 29.74
N SER A 578 3.95 -20.09 30.77
CA SER A 578 4.37 -20.12 32.17
C SER A 578 3.80 -21.33 32.91
N LYS A 579 4.52 -21.77 33.95
CA LYS A 579 4.03 -22.82 34.87
C LYS A 579 2.82 -22.37 35.68
N ARG A 580 2.71 -21.08 36.00
CA ARG A 580 1.63 -20.50 36.81
C ARG A 580 0.30 -20.60 36.06
N VAL A 581 0.26 -20.15 34.80
CA VAL A 581 -0.94 -20.24 33.96
C VAL A 581 -1.33 -21.68 33.68
N GLU A 582 -0.36 -22.56 33.39
CA GLU A 582 -0.63 -23.98 33.20
C GLU A 582 -1.26 -24.63 34.45
N SER A 583 -0.69 -24.37 35.63
CA SER A 583 -1.19 -24.90 36.90
C SER A 583 -2.57 -24.35 37.25
N LEU A 584 -2.79 -23.04 37.04
CA LEU A 584 -4.08 -22.40 37.27
C LEU A 584 -5.15 -22.93 36.31
N ARG A 585 -4.82 -23.15 35.03
CA ARG A 585 -5.69 -23.79 34.06
C ARG A 585 -6.10 -25.20 34.50
N GLN A 586 -5.14 -26.02 34.92
CA GLN A 586 -5.42 -27.38 35.42
C GLN A 586 -6.31 -27.36 36.67
N GLN A 587 -6.07 -26.42 37.59
CA GLN A 587 -6.92 -26.22 38.75
C GLN A 587 -8.36 -25.86 38.36
N ILE A 588 -8.54 -24.89 37.46
CA ILE A 588 -9.86 -24.48 36.97
C ILE A 588 -10.57 -25.64 36.27
N GLN A 589 -9.85 -26.41 35.45
CA GLN A 589 -10.37 -27.62 34.80
C GLN A 589 -10.86 -28.66 35.82
N SER A 590 -10.10 -28.88 36.90
CA SER A 590 -10.49 -29.82 37.95
C SER A 590 -11.71 -29.37 38.75
N GLN A 591 -11.87 -28.06 38.96
CA GLN A 591 -12.98 -27.47 39.71
C GLN A 591 -14.25 -27.31 38.88
N HIS A 592 -14.12 -27.07 37.57
CA HIS A 592 -15.22 -26.79 36.65
C HIS A 592 -15.17 -27.68 35.38
N PRO A 593 -15.26 -29.01 35.50
CA PRO A 593 -15.10 -29.92 34.36
C PRO A 593 -16.15 -29.72 33.25
N ARG A 594 -17.33 -29.17 33.58
CA ARG A 594 -18.40 -28.90 32.60
C ARG A 594 -18.14 -27.71 31.68
N ALA A 595 -17.31 -26.74 32.10
CA ALA A 595 -16.98 -25.57 31.28
C ALA A 595 -16.19 -25.98 30.02
N TRP A 596 -15.39 -27.05 30.14
CA TRP A 596 -14.46 -27.50 29.10
C TRP A 596 -15.06 -28.47 28.06
N ILE A 597 -16.25 -29.03 28.31
CA ILE A 597 -16.87 -30.04 27.45
C ILE A 597 -17.61 -29.42 26.25
N ARG A 598 -17.83 -28.09 26.24
CA ARG A 598 -18.58 -27.40 25.16
C ARG A 598 -17.76 -27.08 23.91
N ASP A 599 -16.44 -27.13 23.97
CA ASP A 599 -15.60 -27.02 22.78
C ASP A 599 -15.55 -28.39 22.11
N GLY A 600 -16.33 -28.57 21.04
CA GLY A 600 -16.40 -29.77 20.21
C GLY A 600 -15.09 -30.15 19.48
N THR A 601 -13.95 -29.84 20.08
CA THR A 601 -12.59 -30.11 19.60
C THR A 601 -11.77 -30.96 20.57
N SER A 602 -12.35 -31.52 21.64
CA SER A 602 -11.67 -32.60 22.36
C SER A 602 -11.60 -33.83 21.44
N PRO A 603 -10.40 -34.31 21.03
CA PRO A 603 -10.30 -35.63 20.45
C PRO A 603 -10.57 -36.62 21.59
N ASP A 604 -11.78 -37.15 21.63
CA ASP A 604 -12.18 -38.15 22.61
C ASP A 604 -11.18 -39.33 22.60
N PRO A 605 -10.36 -39.54 23.65
CA PRO A 605 -9.47 -40.67 23.72
C PRO A 605 -10.30 -41.87 24.22
N GLY A 606 -11.06 -42.49 23.30
CA GLY A 606 -11.45 -43.89 23.48
C GLY A 606 -12.93 -44.19 23.74
N THR A 607 -13.86 -43.60 22.99
CA THR A 607 -15.19 -44.23 22.84
C THR A 607 -15.26 -45.03 21.53
N PRO A 608 -15.29 -46.38 21.56
CA PRO A 608 -15.52 -47.18 20.36
C PRO A 608 -16.90 -46.86 19.80
N GLY A 609 -16.96 -46.56 18.51
CA GLY A 609 -18.15 -46.12 17.80
C GLY A 609 -19.38 -46.98 18.09
N ARG A 610 -20.39 -46.38 18.71
CA ARG A 610 -21.73 -46.93 18.74
C ARG A 610 -22.44 -46.46 17.47
N ALA A 611 -22.45 -47.35 16.48
CA ALA A 611 -23.14 -47.16 15.22
C ALA A 611 -24.62 -46.81 15.46
N GLU A 612 -25.05 -45.62 15.06
CA GLU A 612 -26.44 -45.32 14.86
C GLU A 612 -26.97 -46.16 13.68
N ARG A 613 -27.84 -47.13 14.00
CA ARG A 613 -28.69 -47.80 13.03
C ARG A 613 -29.66 -46.78 12.43
N ARG A 614 -29.43 -46.37 11.18
CA ARG A 614 -30.53 -45.95 10.30
C ARG A 614 -31.15 -47.19 9.65
N ILE A 615 -32.44 -47.39 9.90
CA ILE A 615 -33.30 -48.35 9.21
C ILE A 615 -34.00 -47.63 8.05
N GLY A 616 -33.96 -48.24 6.86
CA GLY A 616 -34.75 -47.91 5.67
C GLY A 616 -34.10 -46.87 4.76
N GLY A 617 -33.92 -47.05 3.46
CA GLY A 617 -34.29 -48.10 2.51
C GLY A 617 -33.83 -47.67 1.11
N HIS A 618 -33.61 -48.65 0.23
CA HIS A 618 -33.28 -48.54 -1.21
C HIS A 618 -31.83 -48.21 -1.59
N SER A 619 -31.03 -49.28 -1.78
CA SER A 619 -29.87 -49.29 -2.66
C SER A 619 -30.19 -50.09 -3.93
N VAL A 620 -29.97 -49.47 -5.09
CA VAL A 620 -29.96 -50.13 -6.40
C VAL A 620 -28.52 -50.60 -6.64
N ARG A 621 -28.36 -51.91 -6.92
CA ARG A 621 -27.09 -52.52 -7.35
C ARG A 621 -26.99 -52.52 -8.87
N ILE A 622 -25.91 -51.96 -9.41
CA ILE A 622 -25.16 -52.39 -10.61
C ILE A 622 -23.74 -51.82 -10.38
N GLY A 623 -22.60 -52.47 -10.57
CA GLY A 623 -22.19 -53.71 -11.20
C GLY A 623 -20.66 -53.63 -11.28
N ASP A 624 -20.01 -54.78 -11.21
CA ASP A 624 -18.62 -55.00 -10.85
C ASP A 624 -17.57 -54.56 -11.90
N SER A 625 -16.36 -54.33 -11.38
CA SER A 625 -15.07 -54.81 -11.92
C SER A 625 -14.06 -53.89 -12.64
N ARG A 626 -12.83 -53.99 -12.10
CA ARG A 626 -11.48 -54.03 -12.70
C ARG A 626 -10.52 -52.86 -12.48
N ARG A 627 -9.45 -53.23 -11.76
CA ARG A 627 -8.12 -52.62 -11.66
C ARG A 627 -7.46 -52.51 -13.04
N PHE A 628 -6.76 -51.41 -13.31
CA PHE A 628 -5.56 -51.39 -14.17
C PHE A 628 -4.60 -50.27 -13.75
N ASN A 629 -3.31 -50.59 -13.79
CA ASN A 629 -2.15 -49.75 -13.41
C ASN A 629 -1.84 -48.68 -14.50
N PRO A 630 -1.09 -47.61 -14.18
CA PRO A 630 -0.86 -46.49 -15.09
C PRO A 630 0.49 -46.61 -15.82
N ILE A 631 0.50 -46.62 -17.15
CA ILE A 631 1.66 -46.25 -17.98
C ILE A 631 1.16 -45.58 -19.27
N GLU A 632 1.83 -44.47 -19.61
CA GLU A 632 1.92 -43.77 -20.91
C GLU A 632 0.75 -42.89 -21.41
N ALA A 633 1.10 -41.61 -21.56
CA ALA A 633 0.39 -40.60 -22.32
C ALA A 633 0.51 -40.84 -23.84
N PRO A 634 -0.44 -40.32 -24.63
CA PRO A 634 0.00 -39.45 -25.71
C PRO A 634 -0.84 -38.18 -25.90
N ALA A 635 -0.17 -37.19 -26.48
CA ALA A 635 -0.68 -35.90 -26.90
C ALA A 635 -1.86 -36.01 -27.87
N TRP A 636 -2.86 -35.14 -27.68
CA TRP A 636 -3.80 -34.74 -28.72
C TRP A 636 -3.96 -33.22 -28.73
N THR A 637 -3.51 -32.63 -29.84
CA THR A 637 -3.92 -31.34 -30.36
C THR A 637 -5.38 -31.41 -30.78
N GLY A 638 -6.18 -30.41 -30.41
CA GLY A 638 -7.58 -30.34 -30.79
C GLY A 638 -8.17 -28.96 -30.51
N ASP A 639 -8.22 -28.14 -31.56
CA ASP A 639 -9.00 -26.91 -31.66
C ASP A 639 -10.46 -27.14 -31.24
N VAL A 640 -10.94 -26.37 -30.26
CA VAL A 640 -12.37 -26.26 -29.94
C VAL A 640 -12.84 -24.86 -30.30
N ARG A 641 -13.46 -24.75 -31.48
CA ARG A 641 -14.32 -23.61 -31.85
C ARG A 641 -15.65 -23.75 -31.09
N CYS A 642 -15.87 -22.89 -30.10
CA CYS A 642 -17.21 -22.68 -29.54
C CYS A 642 -18.05 -21.85 -30.51
N SER A 643 -19.09 -22.46 -31.08
CA SER A 643 -20.17 -21.77 -31.79
C SER A 643 -21.34 -21.56 -30.83
N PHE A 644 -21.66 -20.29 -30.54
CA PHE A 644 -22.87 -19.91 -29.82
C PHE A 644 -24.02 -19.82 -30.82
N SER A 645 -25.02 -20.68 -30.66
CA SER A 645 -26.30 -20.65 -31.38
C SER A 645 -27.29 -19.78 -30.62
N CYS A 646 -27.70 -18.66 -31.24
CA CYS A 646 -28.86 -17.87 -30.82
C CYS A 646 -30.15 -18.67 -31.07
N ARG A 647 -30.98 -18.83 -30.04
CA ARG A 647 -32.40 -19.12 -30.21
C ARG A 647 -33.23 -17.89 -29.86
N THR A 648 -33.84 -17.36 -30.90
CA THR A 648 -34.94 -16.41 -30.91
C THR A 648 -36.24 -17.08 -30.45
N PHE A 649 -37.05 -16.36 -29.68
CA PHE A 649 -38.49 -16.58 -29.53
C PHE A 649 -39.21 -15.24 -29.75
N PRO A 650 -40.25 -15.17 -30.59
CA PRO A 650 -40.99 -13.93 -30.83
C PRO A 650 -42.40 -13.91 -30.19
N GLY A 651 -42.87 -12.68 -29.87
CA GLY A 651 -44.28 -12.27 -29.75
C GLY A 651 -44.93 -12.53 -28.38
N VAL A 652 -45.83 -11.69 -27.82
CA VAL A 652 -46.70 -10.62 -28.38
C VAL A 652 -47.09 -9.65 -27.26
N CYS A 653 -47.37 -8.40 -27.64
CA CYS A 653 -47.81 -7.23 -26.88
C CYS A 653 -49.13 -7.37 -26.10
N HIS A 654 -49.28 -6.62 -25.01
CA HIS A 654 -50.32 -5.58 -24.89
C HIS A 654 -50.03 -4.57 -23.75
N ASP A 655 -50.30 -3.31 -24.07
CA ASP A 655 -50.42 -2.15 -23.18
C ASP A 655 -51.42 -2.35 -22.03
N ASP A 656 -51.15 -1.75 -20.87
CA ASP A 656 -51.98 -0.64 -20.35
C ASP A 656 -51.37 -0.15 -19.03
N GLY A 657 -51.18 1.18 -18.93
CA GLY A 657 -50.81 1.85 -17.69
C GLY A 657 -51.99 2.02 -16.74
N PHE A 658 -51.71 2.23 -15.46
CA PHE A 658 -52.40 3.21 -14.61
C PHE A 658 -51.68 3.34 -13.26
N ASP A 659 -51.74 4.57 -12.73
CA ASP A 659 -51.25 5.06 -11.45
C ASP A 659 -51.48 4.14 -10.24
N SER A 660 -50.45 3.95 -9.41
CA SER A 660 -50.39 4.31 -7.98
C SER A 660 -49.02 4.01 -7.38
#